data_AF-A0A9R0DCH2-F1
#
_entry.id   AF-A0A9R0DCH2-F1
#
_cell.length_a   1.000
_cell.length_b   1.000
_cell.length_c   1.000
_cell.angle_alpha   90.00
_cell.angle_beta   90.00
_cell.angle_gamma   90.00
#
_symmetry.space_group_name_H-M   'P 1'
#
loop_
_entity.id
_entity.type
_entity.pdbx_description
1 polymer ?
#
loop_
_entity_poly.entity_id
_entity_poly.type
_entity_poly.pdbx_seq_one_letter_code
_entity_poly.pdbx_strand_id
1 'polypeptide(L)'
;MCSKEKLKDFLSEISENAEFPVFNYVSGEKYSILVKCHVDTDRDAQFYSEYASEWIKKFTKFTKTGWIVRACFPRLKRLLYRKVFTCHHSSFNKRKICEQGSSKDKQCKAKIDFKVKFINRNTIRNDKMLRAGLNLTIHINFVHTHSVRARESYNFLKCSADTDKLFLQYFTTGHTVATAKSYHELVLLSNHGTGNISDTEINPSLRHVSYLHQKRKAQGLECNIADTMAEKMKALEECGGAMRYTDDYSITVVITPFMKNVISGHELDSIVIDSTHTRECVVSFFFAPTPLGALPIACALHSQMTEPSFSQAFFSTKLLLENQTLKSFEPRKIMINQIDEQNHALGAIFSNTTIIVSRASLVADIWKSLCDGEVKIDVKQRQKVMELFNSLLHAANSEDAELFYKDLENNKIVQSITKVKQYLSDIWSKREDYITPNKVIDISLRTLKQFIVHRCKSYPILAMIDVLTNILDKHWCQIIHAHLSNKLIMEMYTKYLPKDKILMKKLEGDTKLKRKMGAIAFGAQTLCCDCIKGKKGMLCEHLCAILHTVEIDTQVSDEKRAFYTTLAGDQEVKIEQVAEPEDYEEQYDQNEYEQTASDNEQSFLIKQEIEHIDPLDTITEDESTRHSSIEIDINGIKKCITKMPSRH
;
A
#
# COMPACT_ATOMS: atom_id res chain seq x y z
N MET A 1 28.62 -5.99 2.54
CA MET A 1 29.00 -7.33 2.01
C MET A 1 29.40 -8.27 3.16
N CYS A 2 29.21 -9.58 3.05
CA CYS A 2 29.75 -10.54 4.03
C CYS A 2 31.25 -10.65 3.82
N SER A 3 32.09 -10.26 4.77
CA SER A 3 33.53 -10.44 4.67
C SER A 3 33.91 -11.89 4.97
N LYS A 4 35.08 -12.32 4.49
CA LYS A 4 35.64 -13.65 4.76
C LYS A 4 35.67 -13.97 6.26
N GLU A 5 36.07 -12.99 7.07
CA GLU A 5 36.14 -13.06 8.53
C GLU A 5 34.75 -13.23 9.15
N LYS A 6 33.79 -12.35 8.82
CA LYS A 6 32.41 -12.45 9.32
C LYS A 6 31.76 -13.81 9.02
N LEU A 7 32.02 -14.37 7.84
CA LEU A 7 31.55 -15.72 7.48
C LEU A 7 32.20 -16.81 8.34
N LYS A 8 33.51 -16.71 8.58
CA LYS A 8 34.25 -17.69 9.39
C LYS A 8 33.82 -17.63 10.86
N ASP A 9 33.66 -16.43 11.40
CA ASP A 9 33.19 -16.21 12.78
C ASP A 9 31.79 -16.77 12.96
N PHE A 10 30.86 -16.44 12.05
CA PHE A 10 29.51 -16.97 12.05
C PHE A 10 29.48 -18.50 11.97
N LEU A 11 30.27 -19.10 11.06
CA LEU A 11 30.31 -20.56 10.94
C LEU A 11 30.90 -21.23 12.17
N SER A 12 31.82 -20.57 12.88
CA SER A 12 32.39 -21.06 14.14
C SER A 12 31.37 -20.95 15.28
N GLU A 13 30.52 -19.92 15.28
CA GLU A 13 29.45 -19.73 16.26
C GLU A 13 28.35 -20.79 16.11
N ILE A 14 27.91 -21.09 14.88
CA ILE A 14 26.82 -22.05 14.66
C ILE A 14 27.27 -23.52 14.62
N SER A 15 28.56 -23.79 14.76
CA SER A 15 29.14 -25.14 14.72
C SER A 15 30.22 -25.28 15.78
N GLU A 16 29.86 -25.89 16.91
CA GLU A 16 30.76 -26.09 18.04
C GLU A 16 32.03 -26.84 17.63
N ASN A 17 33.19 -26.32 18.05
CA ASN A 17 34.51 -26.85 17.73
C ASN A 17 34.74 -27.02 16.21
N ALA A 18 34.23 -26.09 15.41
CA ALA A 18 34.40 -26.11 13.95
C ALA A 18 35.86 -25.93 13.53
N GLU A 19 36.34 -26.91 12.76
CA GLU A 19 37.54 -26.78 11.95
C GLU A 19 37.17 -26.57 10.48
N PHE A 20 38.03 -25.85 9.76
CA PHE A 20 37.83 -25.50 8.35
C PHE A 20 38.94 -26.07 7.45
N PRO A 21 38.96 -27.39 7.16
CA PRO A 21 40.03 -27.98 6.35
C PRO A 21 40.09 -27.45 4.92
N VAL A 22 38.98 -26.91 4.41
CA VAL A 22 38.91 -26.24 3.11
C VAL A 22 38.15 -24.94 3.30
N PHE A 23 38.76 -23.82 2.91
CA PHE A 23 38.13 -22.50 2.95
C PHE A 23 38.51 -21.71 1.69
N ASN A 24 37.86 -22.02 0.58
CA ASN A 24 38.08 -21.35 -0.70
C ASN A 24 37.05 -20.22 -0.83
N TYR A 25 37.51 -18.98 -0.64
CA TYR A 25 36.65 -17.80 -0.68
C TYR A 25 37.06 -16.89 -1.83
N VAL A 26 36.16 -16.66 -2.78
CA VAL A 26 36.39 -15.76 -3.93
C VAL A 26 35.61 -14.47 -3.72
N SER A 27 34.34 -14.57 -3.36
CA SER A 27 33.48 -13.43 -3.04
C SER A 27 32.36 -13.84 -2.09
N GLY A 28 31.57 -12.88 -1.60
CA GLY A 28 30.42 -13.15 -0.72
C GLY A 28 29.33 -14.03 -1.35
N GLU A 29 29.38 -14.28 -2.65
CA GLU A 29 28.43 -15.11 -3.40
C GLU A 29 29.07 -16.36 -4.03
N LYS A 30 30.40 -16.49 -3.92
CA LYS A 30 31.18 -17.58 -4.52
C LYS A 30 32.24 -18.06 -3.53
N TYR A 31 31.91 -19.14 -2.82
CA TYR A 31 32.86 -19.82 -1.93
C TYR A 31 32.54 -21.31 -1.79
N SER A 32 33.57 -22.08 -1.44
CA SER A 32 33.47 -23.50 -1.11
C SER A 32 34.18 -23.75 0.21
N ILE A 33 33.43 -24.24 1.20
CA ILE A 33 33.92 -24.44 2.56
C ILE A 33 33.59 -25.86 3.00
N LEU A 34 34.58 -26.52 3.60
CA LEU A 34 34.40 -27.76 4.33
C LEU A 34 34.48 -27.44 5.82
N VAL A 35 33.37 -27.62 6.52
CA VAL A 35 33.31 -27.50 7.98
C VAL A 35 33.32 -28.91 8.57
N LYS A 36 34.19 -29.14 9.55
CA LYS A 36 34.18 -30.35 10.38
C LYS A 36 33.92 -29.95 11.82
N CYS A 37 32.92 -30.56 12.43
CA CYS A 37 32.51 -30.30 13.82
C CYS A 37 32.12 -31.59 14.51
N HIS A 38 31.89 -31.51 15.82
CA HIS A 38 31.39 -32.61 16.62
C HIS A 38 29.86 -32.60 16.68
N VAL A 39 29.26 -33.79 16.74
CA VAL A 39 27.84 -33.99 17.07
C VAL A 39 27.69 -35.31 17.83
N ASP A 40 26.78 -35.40 18.79
CA ASP A 40 26.54 -36.62 19.55
C ASP A 40 26.17 -37.80 18.64
N THR A 41 26.80 -38.97 18.83
CA THR A 41 26.58 -40.16 18.00
C THR A 41 25.44 -41.06 18.44
N ASP A 42 25.00 -40.97 19.69
CA ASP A 42 24.03 -41.89 20.30
C ASP A 42 22.57 -41.46 20.09
N ARG A 43 22.36 -40.62 19.08
CA ARG A 43 21.07 -40.03 18.73
C ARG A 43 20.47 -40.70 17.48
N ASP A 44 19.17 -40.58 17.34
CA ASP A 44 18.42 -41.15 16.23
C ASP A 44 18.47 -40.27 14.96
N ALA A 45 17.90 -40.77 13.86
CA ALA A 45 17.85 -40.05 12.60
C ALA A 45 17.00 -38.76 12.67
N GLN A 46 16.06 -38.67 13.61
CA GLN A 46 15.20 -37.51 13.80
C GLN A 46 16.01 -36.34 14.38
N PHE A 47 16.80 -36.59 15.44
CA PHE A 47 17.70 -35.61 16.02
C PHE A 47 18.63 -34.98 14.97
N TYR A 48 19.31 -35.80 14.15
CA TYR A 48 20.20 -35.26 13.11
C TYR A 48 19.46 -34.47 12.04
N SER A 49 18.20 -34.84 11.74
CA SER A 49 17.35 -34.11 10.81
C SER A 49 16.95 -32.75 11.36
N GLU A 50 16.63 -32.67 12.65
CA GLU A 50 16.31 -31.43 13.37
C GLU A 50 17.55 -30.52 13.45
N TYR A 51 18.69 -31.06 13.90
CA TYR A 51 19.97 -30.34 13.95
C TYR A 51 20.35 -29.75 12.58
N ALA A 52 20.29 -30.55 11.50
CA ALA A 52 20.57 -30.06 10.15
C ALA A 52 19.56 -28.99 9.70
N SER A 53 18.30 -29.07 10.17
CA SER A 53 17.25 -28.09 9.85
C SER A 53 17.41 -26.80 10.65
N GLU A 54 17.93 -26.84 11.87
CA GLU A 54 18.27 -25.64 12.65
C GLU A 54 19.52 -24.95 12.11
N TRP A 55 20.57 -25.72 11.81
CA TRP A 55 21.78 -25.18 11.21
C TRP A 55 21.46 -24.47 9.89
N ILE A 56 20.66 -25.09 9.00
CA ILE A 56 20.30 -24.48 7.72
C ILE A 56 19.40 -23.25 7.90
N LYS A 57 18.54 -23.20 8.95
CA LYS A 57 17.76 -22.00 9.29
C LYS A 57 18.68 -20.84 9.67
N LYS A 58 19.65 -21.07 10.55
CA LYS A 58 20.65 -20.05 10.95
C LYS A 58 21.45 -19.57 9.72
N PHE A 59 21.94 -20.50 8.91
CA PHE A 59 22.68 -20.21 7.69
C PHE A 59 21.84 -19.44 6.65
N THR A 60 20.57 -19.81 6.47
CA THR A 60 19.60 -19.12 5.60
C THR A 60 19.41 -17.68 6.04
N LYS A 61 19.23 -17.44 7.35
CA LYS A 61 19.06 -16.10 7.91
C LYS A 61 20.29 -15.21 7.68
N PHE A 62 21.49 -15.75 7.89
CA PHE A 62 22.75 -15.03 7.69
C PHE A 62 23.04 -14.70 6.22
N THR A 63 22.82 -15.67 5.32
CA THR A 63 23.13 -15.53 3.89
C THR A 63 21.98 -14.96 3.06
N LYS A 64 20.77 -14.86 3.63
CA LYS A 64 19.52 -14.51 2.93
C LYS A 64 19.27 -15.41 1.71
N THR A 65 19.42 -16.73 1.88
CA THR A 65 19.20 -17.73 0.80
C THR A 65 18.19 -18.80 1.18
N GLY A 66 17.26 -19.14 0.27
CA GLY A 66 16.39 -20.30 0.44
C GLY A 66 17.07 -21.62 0.05
N TRP A 67 16.94 -22.64 0.90
CA TRP A 67 17.42 -24.00 0.66
C TRP A 67 16.28 -25.02 0.67
N ILE A 68 16.32 -25.96 -0.28
CA ILE A 68 15.37 -27.07 -0.40
C ILE A 68 16.09 -28.41 -0.19
N VAL A 69 15.43 -29.35 0.48
CA VAL A 69 15.97 -30.69 0.68
C VAL A 69 15.89 -31.46 -0.64
N ARG A 70 17.04 -31.87 -1.16
CA ARG A 70 17.13 -32.69 -2.38
C ARG A 70 17.03 -34.17 -2.07
N ALA A 71 17.70 -34.61 -1.01
CA ALA A 71 17.71 -36.00 -0.58
C ALA A 71 18.01 -36.09 0.92
N CYS A 72 17.41 -37.07 1.58
CA CYS A 72 17.65 -37.43 2.98
C CYS A 72 17.92 -38.93 3.06
N PHE A 73 19.00 -39.32 3.71
CA PHE A 73 19.40 -40.70 3.90
C PHE A 73 19.57 -40.96 5.41
N PRO A 74 18.53 -41.47 6.09
CA PRO A 74 18.53 -41.62 7.55
C PRO A 74 19.47 -42.72 8.04
N ARG A 75 19.86 -43.67 7.18
CA ARG A 75 20.86 -44.70 7.50
C ARG A 75 21.56 -45.16 6.21
N LEU A 76 22.89 -45.18 6.21
CA LEU A 76 23.70 -45.69 5.10
C LEU A 76 24.74 -46.67 5.63
N LYS A 77 25.28 -47.56 4.78
CA LYS A 77 26.29 -48.56 5.19
C LYS A 77 27.56 -47.95 5.83
N ARG A 78 27.90 -46.70 5.49
CA ARG A 78 29.13 -46.01 5.91
C ARG A 78 28.88 -44.66 6.61
N LEU A 79 27.63 -44.20 6.68
CA LEU A 79 27.25 -42.93 7.31
C LEU A 79 26.04 -43.15 8.22
N LEU A 80 26.08 -42.55 9.41
CA LEU A 80 24.96 -42.53 10.33
C LEU A 80 23.80 -41.77 9.69
N TYR A 81 24.09 -40.61 9.11
CA TYR A 81 23.08 -39.74 8.53
C TYR A 81 23.66 -38.92 7.37
N ARG A 82 22.85 -38.66 6.34
CA ARG A 82 23.19 -37.69 5.28
C ARG A 82 21.98 -36.90 4.83
N LYS A 83 22.11 -35.58 4.73
CA LYS A 83 21.09 -34.69 4.18
C LYS A 83 21.70 -33.73 3.18
N VAL A 84 21.08 -33.63 2.02
CA VAL A 84 21.56 -32.78 0.92
C VAL A 84 20.56 -31.66 0.69
N PHE A 85 21.05 -30.43 0.76
CA PHE A 85 20.31 -29.23 0.42
C PHE A 85 20.81 -28.66 -0.90
N THR A 86 19.88 -28.12 -1.68
CA THR A 86 20.19 -27.34 -2.90
C THR A 86 19.51 -25.99 -2.82
N CYS A 87 20.04 -25.00 -3.54
CA CYS A 87 19.39 -23.70 -3.61
C CYS A 87 17.95 -23.83 -4.12
N HIS A 88 17.05 -23.06 -3.56
CA HIS A 88 15.66 -22.97 -4.00
C HIS A 88 15.51 -22.42 -5.42
N HIS A 89 16.58 -21.90 -6.04
CA HIS A 89 16.69 -21.52 -7.46
C HIS A 89 17.30 -22.61 -8.37
N SER A 90 17.60 -23.79 -7.84
CA SER A 90 18.03 -24.94 -8.66
C SER A 90 16.90 -25.49 -9.53
N SER A 91 17.24 -26.31 -10.53
CA SER A 91 16.28 -26.97 -11.41
C SER A 91 15.49 -28.11 -10.74
N PHE A 92 15.78 -28.40 -9.47
CA PHE A 92 15.15 -29.49 -8.73
C PHE A 92 13.67 -29.20 -8.44
N ASN A 93 12.79 -30.14 -8.82
CA ASN A 93 11.32 -30.05 -8.68
C ASN A 93 10.68 -28.82 -9.33
N LYS A 94 11.24 -28.35 -10.45
CA LYS A 94 10.68 -27.23 -11.22
C LYS A 94 10.53 -27.57 -12.68
N ARG A 95 9.50 -26.99 -13.29
CA ARG A 95 9.32 -27.02 -14.75
C ARG A 95 10.26 -25.97 -15.35
N LYS A 96 10.92 -26.30 -16.47
CA LYS A 96 11.49 -25.29 -17.37
C LYS A 96 10.31 -24.45 -17.89
N ILE A 97 10.38 -23.12 -17.84
CA ILE A 97 9.27 -22.26 -18.29
C ILE A 97 9.65 -21.54 -19.59
N CYS A 98 8.66 -21.51 -20.48
CA CYS A 98 8.57 -20.85 -21.76
C CYS A 98 8.76 -19.32 -21.66
N GLU A 99 9.04 -18.69 -22.80
CA GLU A 99 9.68 -17.37 -23.02
C GLU A 99 9.06 -16.12 -22.35
N GLN A 100 8.01 -16.21 -21.54
CA GLN A 100 7.20 -15.06 -21.12
C GLN A 100 7.13 -14.82 -19.59
N GLY A 101 8.02 -15.38 -18.76
CA GLY A 101 8.00 -15.11 -17.30
C GLY A 101 9.32 -15.26 -16.52
N SER A 102 9.43 -14.55 -15.39
CA SER A 102 10.57 -14.63 -14.46
C SER A 102 10.64 -16.01 -13.79
N SER A 103 11.36 -16.96 -14.39
CA SER A 103 11.47 -18.32 -13.85
C SER A 103 12.21 -18.34 -12.50
N LYS A 104 11.63 -19.07 -11.53
CA LYS A 104 12.29 -19.42 -10.26
C LYS A 104 13.48 -20.35 -10.48
N ASP A 105 13.56 -21.05 -11.62
CA ASP A 105 14.72 -21.86 -11.99
C ASP A 105 15.79 -20.98 -12.64
N LYS A 106 16.93 -20.83 -11.95
CA LYS A 106 18.13 -20.15 -12.45
C LYS A 106 19.28 -21.14 -12.68
N GLN A 107 18.96 -22.44 -12.71
CA GLN A 107 19.91 -23.55 -12.83
C GLN A 107 21.05 -23.47 -11.81
N CYS A 108 20.72 -23.01 -10.60
CA CYS A 108 21.70 -22.75 -9.56
C CYS A 108 22.37 -24.06 -9.08
N LYS A 109 23.71 -24.05 -9.05
CA LYS A 109 24.57 -25.19 -8.68
C LYS A 109 24.91 -25.22 -7.18
N ALA A 110 24.48 -24.22 -6.41
CA ALA A 110 24.75 -24.12 -5.00
C ALA A 110 24.12 -25.29 -4.22
N LYS A 111 24.92 -25.90 -3.35
CA LYS A 111 24.61 -27.16 -2.66
C LYS A 111 25.27 -27.21 -1.29
N ILE A 112 24.56 -27.72 -0.30
CA ILE A 112 25.11 -28.03 1.03
C ILE A 112 24.90 -29.52 1.31
N ASP A 113 25.95 -30.22 1.72
CA ASP A 113 25.93 -31.67 1.97
C ASP A 113 26.33 -31.92 3.43
N PHE A 114 25.36 -32.36 4.24
CA PHE A 114 25.55 -32.77 5.63
C PHE A 114 25.81 -34.26 5.70
N LYS A 115 26.90 -34.68 6.36
CA LYS A 115 27.28 -36.08 6.54
C LYS A 115 27.75 -36.35 7.97
N VAL A 116 27.05 -37.23 8.67
CA VAL A 116 27.47 -37.79 9.96
C VAL A 116 28.13 -39.14 9.70
N LYS A 117 29.40 -39.27 10.06
CA LYS A 117 30.17 -40.50 9.84
C LYS A 117 29.97 -41.50 10.98
N PHE A 118 30.01 -42.79 10.66
CA PHE A 118 30.13 -43.84 11.68
C PHE A 118 31.51 -43.78 12.35
N ILE A 119 31.49 -43.81 13.68
CA ILE A 119 32.69 -43.94 14.50
C ILE A 119 32.91 -45.44 14.74
N ASN A 120 33.97 -45.99 14.14
CA ASN A 120 34.44 -47.34 14.43
C ASN A 120 35.98 -47.34 14.45
N ARG A 121 36.61 -48.38 15.03
CA ARG A 121 38.07 -48.43 15.18
C ARG A 121 38.81 -48.25 13.84
N ASN A 122 38.25 -48.75 12.74
CA ASN A 122 38.84 -48.65 11.41
C ASN A 122 38.68 -47.25 10.78
N THR A 123 37.55 -46.57 11.00
CA THR A 123 37.32 -45.21 10.49
C THR A 123 38.13 -44.18 11.28
N ILE A 124 38.28 -44.36 12.59
CA ILE A 124 39.17 -43.56 13.44
C ILE A 124 40.63 -43.71 12.97
N ARG A 125 41.09 -44.94 12.70
CA ARG A 125 42.48 -45.18 12.26
C ARG A 125 42.83 -44.41 10.98
N ASN A 126 41.88 -44.28 10.06
CA ASN A 126 42.12 -43.75 8.71
C ASN A 126 41.81 -42.25 8.56
N ASP A 127 40.94 -41.65 9.38
CA ASP A 127 40.58 -40.22 9.28
C ASP A 127 41.16 -39.41 10.46
N LYS A 128 42.12 -38.53 10.18
CA LYS A 128 42.76 -37.66 11.19
C LYS A 128 41.75 -36.84 11.99
N MET A 129 40.65 -36.42 11.38
CA MET A 129 39.69 -35.53 12.04
C MET A 129 38.66 -36.31 12.86
N LEU A 130 38.40 -37.58 12.53
CA LEU A 130 37.65 -38.48 13.41
C LEU A 130 38.45 -38.79 14.68
N ARG A 131 39.79 -38.85 14.60
CA ARG A 131 40.65 -38.96 15.81
C ARG A 131 40.56 -37.74 16.72
N ALA A 132 40.33 -36.56 16.15
CA ALA A 132 40.08 -35.32 16.89
C ALA A 132 38.63 -35.19 17.39
N GLY A 133 37.79 -36.22 17.21
CA GLY A 133 36.39 -36.22 17.65
C GLY A 133 35.41 -35.54 16.68
N LEU A 134 35.84 -35.05 15.52
CA LEU A 134 35.00 -34.32 14.56
C LEU A 134 34.33 -35.28 13.57
N ASN A 135 33.11 -35.71 13.90
CA ASN A 135 32.33 -36.74 13.19
C ASN A 135 31.28 -36.19 12.21
N LEU A 136 30.95 -34.90 12.29
CA LEU A 136 30.08 -34.21 11.35
C LEU A 136 30.92 -33.49 10.29
N THR A 137 30.54 -33.66 9.03
CA THR A 137 31.12 -32.95 7.88
C THR A 137 30.03 -32.20 7.15
N ILE A 138 30.18 -30.88 7.04
CA ILE A 138 29.29 -29.99 6.29
C ILE A 138 30.08 -29.43 5.11
N HIS A 139 29.71 -29.82 3.90
CA HIS A 139 30.33 -29.29 2.69
C HIS A 139 29.41 -28.24 2.06
N ILE A 140 29.84 -26.98 2.12
CA ILE A 140 29.12 -25.82 1.61
C ILE A 140 29.72 -25.45 0.25
N ASN A 141 28.99 -25.70 -0.82
CA ASN A 141 29.30 -25.16 -2.15
C ASN A 141 28.36 -23.98 -2.41
N PHE A 142 28.78 -22.78 -2.03
CA PHE A 142 28.02 -21.54 -2.17
C PHE A 142 28.47 -20.82 -3.44
N VAL A 143 28.18 -21.43 -4.59
CA VAL A 143 28.45 -20.86 -5.92
C VAL A 143 27.11 -20.68 -6.61
N HIS A 144 26.56 -19.48 -6.50
CA HIS A 144 25.28 -19.12 -7.09
C HIS A 144 25.46 -18.63 -8.54
N THR A 145 24.48 -18.95 -9.39
CA THR A 145 24.38 -18.45 -10.78
C THR A 145 23.48 -17.23 -10.89
N HIS A 146 23.03 -16.70 -9.76
CA HIS A 146 22.14 -15.56 -9.62
C HIS A 146 22.61 -14.72 -8.43
N SER A 147 22.29 -13.43 -8.42
CA SER A 147 22.56 -12.58 -7.27
C SER A 147 21.78 -13.10 -6.05
N VAL A 148 22.44 -13.15 -4.89
CA VAL A 148 21.83 -13.68 -3.65
C VAL A 148 21.17 -12.58 -2.85
N ARG A 149 21.72 -11.36 -2.93
CA ARG A 149 21.26 -10.18 -2.18
C ARG A 149 20.55 -9.16 -3.06
N ALA A 150 19.83 -9.65 -4.05
CA ALA A 150 19.02 -8.83 -4.93
C ALA A 150 17.53 -8.96 -4.61
N ARG A 151 16.77 -7.96 -5.03
CA ARG A 151 15.33 -7.85 -4.80
C ARG A 151 14.57 -9.06 -5.31
N GLU A 152 14.97 -9.59 -6.46
CA GLU A 152 14.37 -10.76 -7.10
C GLU A 152 14.56 -12.02 -6.28
N SER A 153 15.67 -12.14 -5.55
CA SER A 153 15.97 -13.30 -4.70
C SER A 153 15.16 -13.28 -3.40
N TYR A 154 14.90 -12.10 -2.85
CA TYR A 154 14.11 -11.95 -1.63
C TYR A 154 12.62 -12.28 -1.83
N ASN A 155 12.11 -12.14 -3.06
CA ASN A 155 10.74 -12.54 -3.46
C ASN A 155 10.46 -14.05 -3.30
N PHE A 156 11.48 -14.87 -3.10
CA PHE A 156 11.35 -16.33 -3.01
C PHE A 156 11.76 -16.89 -1.64
N LEU A 157 12.09 -16.02 -0.68
CA LEU A 157 12.33 -16.42 0.70
C LEU A 157 11.06 -16.96 1.36
N LYS A 158 11.24 -17.70 2.46
CA LYS A 158 10.12 -18.18 3.27
C LYS A 158 9.68 -17.05 4.19
N CYS A 159 8.37 -16.94 4.38
CA CYS A 159 7.78 -16.04 5.38
C CYS A 159 8.33 -16.38 6.78
N SER A 160 8.59 -15.35 7.58
CA SER A 160 9.02 -15.52 8.97
C SER A 160 7.86 -15.96 9.87
N ALA A 161 8.17 -16.60 10.99
CA ALA A 161 7.15 -16.98 11.98
C ALA A 161 6.48 -15.75 12.62
N ASP A 162 7.23 -14.67 12.80
CA ASP A 162 6.72 -13.42 13.38
C ASP A 162 5.73 -12.75 12.41
N THR A 163 6.06 -12.76 11.12
CA THR A 163 5.15 -12.28 10.06
C THR A 163 3.89 -13.14 9.97
N ASP A 164 4.00 -14.46 10.06
CA ASP A 164 2.83 -15.35 10.10
C ASP A 164 1.92 -15.03 11.29
N LYS A 165 2.51 -14.82 12.48
CA LYS A 165 1.78 -14.42 13.70
C LYS A 165 1.05 -13.08 13.51
N LEU A 166 1.71 -12.12 12.87
CA LEU A 166 1.13 -10.80 12.60
C LEU A 166 -0.07 -10.89 11.64
N PHE A 167 0.02 -11.70 10.59
CA PHE A 167 -1.13 -11.92 9.68
C PHE A 167 -2.28 -12.64 10.38
N LEU A 168 -1.99 -13.60 11.26
CA LEU A 168 -3.02 -14.23 12.08
C LEU A 168 -3.73 -13.21 12.98
N GLN A 169 -2.98 -12.24 13.54
CA GLN A 169 -3.55 -11.14 14.32
C GLN A 169 -4.43 -10.22 13.45
N TYR A 170 -4.03 -9.90 12.22
CA TYR A 170 -4.90 -9.12 11.32
C TYR A 170 -6.23 -9.84 11.06
N PHE A 171 -6.21 -11.16 10.91
CA PHE A 171 -7.45 -11.91 10.73
C PHE A 171 -8.32 -11.97 11.99
N THR A 172 -7.71 -11.95 13.18
CA THR A 172 -8.48 -11.84 14.43
C THR A 172 -9.10 -10.47 14.59
N THR A 173 -8.51 -9.41 14.04
CA THR A 173 -9.06 -8.05 14.09
C THR A 173 -10.02 -7.73 12.93
N GLY A 174 -10.44 -8.73 12.15
CA GLY A 174 -11.46 -8.59 11.11
C GLY A 174 -10.96 -8.27 9.71
N HIS A 175 -9.65 -8.37 9.44
CA HIS A 175 -9.15 -8.22 8.08
C HIS A 175 -9.43 -9.44 7.22
N THR A 176 -9.77 -9.20 5.96
CA THR A 176 -9.78 -10.23 4.91
C THR A 176 -8.36 -10.46 4.38
N VAL A 177 -8.17 -11.49 3.57
CA VAL A 177 -6.87 -11.74 2.88
C VAL A 177 -6.37 -10.50 2.13
N ALA A 178 -7.27 -9.82 1.41
CA ALA A 178 -6.91 -8.65 0.61
C ALA A 178 -6.59 -7.43 1.48
N THR A 179 -7.42 -7.15 2.50
CA THR A 179 -7.20 -6.00 3.38
C THR A 179 -5.99 -6.21 4.28
N ALA A 180 -5.77 -7.41 4.83
CA ALA A 180 -4.59 -7.73 5.63
C ALA A 180 -3.30 -7.53 4.83
N LYS A 181 -3.27 -7.99 3.58
CA LYS A 181 -2.11 -7.82 2.70
C LYS A 181 -1.85 -6.34 2.39
N SER A 182 -2.89 -5.60 1.98
CA SER A 182 -2.79 -4.17 1.70
C SER A 182 -2.38 -3.37 2.94
N TYR A 183 -2.96 -3.70 4.10
CA TYR A 183 -2.71 -3.02 5.37
C TYR A 183 -1.29 -3.25 5.85
N HIS A 184 -0.80 -4.49 5.77
CA HIS A 184 0.59 -4.81 6.09
C HIS A 184 1.58 -4.02 5.24
N GLU A 185 1.31 -3.87 3.95
CA GLU A 185 2.13 -3.04 3.06
C GLU A 185 2.10 -1.56 3.45
N LEU A 186 0.97 -1.04 3.92
CA LEU A 186 0.87 0.32 4.47
C LEU A 186 1.68 0.48 5.75
N VAL A 187 1.64 -0.51 6.66
CA VAL A 187 2.44 -0.51 7.90
C VAL A 187 3.94 -0.50 7.56
N LEU A 188 4.38 -1.33 6.61
CA LEU A 188 5.77 -1.37 6.17
C LEU A 188 6.20 -0.04 5.52
N LEU A 189 5.36 0.54 4.66
CA LEU A 189 5.61 1.84 4.05
C LEU A 189 5.70 2.96 5.10
N SER A 190 4.86 2.91 6.13
CA SER A 190 4.82 3.89 7.20
C SER A 190 6.10 3.85 8.05
N ASN A 191 6.54 2.65 8.45
CA ASN A 191 7.64 2.43 9.39
C ASN A 191 9.04 2.33 8.74
N HIS A 192 9.16 1.76 7.53
CA HIS A 192 10.47 1.38 6.95
C HIS A 192 10.65 1.82 5.49
N GLY A 193 9.70 2.55 4.90
CA GLY A 193 9.76 2.98 3.50
C GLY A 193 9.62 1.81 2.49
N THR A 194 10.07 2.01 1.25
CA THR A 194 9.81 1.08 0.13
C THR A 194 10.72 -0.16 0.08
N GLY A 195 11.80 -0.20 0.87
CA GLY A 195 12.87 -1.21 0.75
C GLY A 195 12.43 -2.64 1.08
N ASN A 196 11.50 -2.80 2.04
CA ASN A 196 11.15 -4.12 2.60
C ASN A 196 9.95 -4.81 1.92
N ILE A 197 9.30 -4.17 0.94
CA ILE A 197 8.04 -4.67 0.36
C ILE A 197 8.25 -5.95 -0.47
N SER A 198 9.43 -6.12 -1.08
CA SER A 198 9.78 -7.30 -1.87
C SER A 198 10.40 -8.43 -1.06
N ASP A 199 10.74 -8.21 0.21
CA ASP A 199 11.25 -9.30 1.04
C ASP A 199 10.10 -10.20 1.47
N THR A 200 10.02 -11.43 0.94
CA THR A 200 8.92 -12.36 1.28
C THR A 200 9.01 -12.87 2.72
N GLU A 201 10.16 -12.74 3.39
CA GLU A 201 10.29 -13.02 4.82
C GLU A 201 9.44 -12.04 5.65
N ILE A 202 9.38 -10.78 5.21
CA ILE A 202 8.71 -9.67 5.91
C ILE A 202 7.33 -9.37 5.29
N ASN A 203 7.18 -9.48 3.97
CA ASN A 203 5.98 -9.20 3.21
C ASN A 203 5.59 -10.41 2.34
N PRO A 204 4.85 -11.39 2.88
CA PRO A 204 4.54 -12.63 2.20
C PRO A 204 3.71 -12.42 0.92
N SER A 205 3.83 -13.36 -0.01
CA SER A 205 2.97 -13.38 -1.20
C SER A 205 1.50 -13.56 -0.83
N LEU A 206 0.59 -13.03 -1.65
CA LEU A 206 -0.86 -13.17 -1.45
C LEU A 206 -1.30 -14.63 -1.31
N ARG A 207 -0.66 -15.55 -2.05
CA ARG A 207 -0.92 -16.99 -1.96
C ARG A 207 -0.65 -17.55 -0.57
N HIS A 208 0.42 -17.11 0.08
CA HIS A 208 0.77 -17.53 1.45
C HIS A 208 -0.23 -16.99 2.46
N VAL A 209 -0.61 -15.71 2.32
CA VAL A 209 -1.64 -15.08 3.16
C VAL A 209 -2.99 -15.80 3.03
N SER A 210 -3.40 -16.16 1.80
CA SER A 210 -4.61 -16.96 1.56
C SER A 210 -4.55 -18.33 2.24
N TYR A 211 -3.39 -19.00 2.19
CA TYR A 211 -3.17 -20.27 2.86
C TYR A 211 -3.34 -20.16 4.39
N LEU A 212 -2.75 -19.13 5.01
CA LEU A 212 -2.90 -18.88 6.45
C LEU A 212 -4.36 -18.64 6.84
N HIS A 213 -5.07 -17.83 6.05
CA HIS A 213 -6.49 -17.54 6.28
C HIS A 213 -7.35 -18.80 6.16
N GLN A 214 -7.14 -19.63 5.14
CA GLN A 214 -7.85 -20.90 4.97
C GLN A 214 -7.55 -21.87 6.12
N LYS A 215 -6.29 -21.96 6.55
CA LYS A 215 -5.89 -22.78 7.69
C LYS A 215 -6.59 -22.35 8.98
N ARG A 216 -6.68 -21.05 9.23
CA ARG A 216 -7.42 -20.47 10.37
C ARG A 216 -8.92 -20.79 10.27
N LYS A 217 -9.52 -20.58 9.10
CA LYS A 217 -10.95 -20.88 8.88
C LYS A 217 -11.27 -22.36 9.11
N ALA A 218 -10.40 -23.27 8.68
CA ALA A 218 -10.54 -24.70 8.93
C ALA A 218 -10.45 -25.07 10.43
N GLN A 219 -9.89 -24.21 11.26
CA GLN A 219 -9.85 -24.36 12.72
C GLN A 219 -11.08 -23.76 13.43
N GLY A 220 -12.05 -23.22 12.69
CA GLY A 220 -13.26 -22.60 13.25
C GLY A 220 -13.02 -21.26 13.94
N LEU A 221 -11.87 -20.63 13.72
CA LEU A 221 -11.49 -19.36 14.33
C LEU A 221 -11.94 -18.20 13.42
N GLU A 222 -13.18 -17.75 13.58
CA GLU A 222 -13.70 -16.55 12.90
C GLU A 222 -13.56 -15.30 13.78
N CYS A 223 -13.70 -14.12 13.17
CA CYS A 223 -13.64 -12.85 13.88
C CYS A 223 -15.00 -12.57 14.54
N ASN A 224 -15.02 -12.36 15.86
CA ASN A 224 -16.20 -11.83 16.53
C ASN A 224 -16.17 -10.29 16.45
N ILE A 225 -17.10 -9.71 15.70
CA ILE A 225 -17.15 -8.25 15.46
C ILE A 225 -17.39 -7.50 16.78
N ALA A 226 -18.27 -8.00 17.65
CA ALA A 226 -18.62 -7.35 18.91
C ALA A 226 -17.41 -7.26 19.85
N ASP A 227 -16.73 -8.38 20.08
CA ASP A 227 -15.53 -8.44 20.92
C ASP A 227 -14.42 -7.57 20.34
N THR A 228 -14.22 -7.63 19.02
CA THR A 228 -13.18 -6.84 18.34
C THR A 228 -13.45 -5.34 18.43
N MET A 229 -14.71 -4.90 18.30
CA MET A 229 -15.09 -3.49 18.46
C MET A 229 -14.84 -3.01 19.89
N ALA A 230 -15.23 -3.81 20.89
CA ALA A 230 -15.00 -3.49 22.29
C ALA A 230 -13.49 -3.42 22.63
N GLU A 231 -12.69 -4.37 22.12
CA GLU A 231 -11.23 -4.36 22.27
C GLU A 231 -10.60 -3.11 21.63
N LYS A 232 -11.02 -2.75 20.41
CA LYS A 232 -10.54 -1.53 19.73
C LYS A 232 -10.95 -0.26 20.47
N MET A 233 -12.17 -0.20 20.99
CA MET A 233 -12.66 0.92 21.81
C MET A 233 -11.77 1.11 23.03
N LYS A 234 -11.58 0.04 23.79
CA LYS A 234 -10.76 0.04 25.01
C LYS A 234 -9.32 0.43 24.72
N ALA A 235 -8.69 -0.16 23.71
CA ALA A 235 -7.31 0.16 23.34
C ALA A 235 -7.15 1.64 22.93
N LEU A 236 -8.15 2.19 22.23
CA LEU A 236 -8.14 3.60 21.85
C LEU A 236 -8.30 4.53 23.06
N GLU A 237 -9.20 4.20 23.98
CA GLU A 237 -9.43 4.95 25.22
C GLU A 237 -8.20 4.92 26.13
N GLU A 238 -7.51 3.78 26.24
CA GLU A 238 -6.24 3.64 26.98
C GLU A 238 -5.14 4.56 26.42
N CYS A 239 -5.19 4.87 25.12
CA CYS A 239 -4.28 5.81 24.47
C CYS A 239 -4.77 7.27 24.49
N GLY A 240 -5.90 7.56 25.14
CA GLY A 240 -6.48 8.90 25.28
C GLY A 240 -7.42 9.34 24.15
N GLY A 241 -7.72 8.44 23.20
CA GLY A 241 -8.74 8.68 22.16
C GLY A 241 -10.15 8.35 22.65
N ALA A 242 -11.11 8.38 21.73
CA ALA A 242 -12.51 8.04 22.00
C ALA A 242 -13.16 7.40 20.76
N MET A 243 -14.05 6.43 21.00
CA MET A 243 -14.81 5.78 19.94
C MET A 243 -16.26 5.60 20.37
N ARG A 244 -17.18 5.66 19.40
CA ARG A 244 -18.59 5.32 19.59
C ARG A 244 -19.08 4.56 18.36
N TYR A 245 -19.90 3.55 18.56
CA TYR A 245 -20.53 2.80 17.47
C TYR A 245 -22.00 2.50 17.78
N THR A 246 -22.77 2.18 16.76
CA THR A 246 -24.16 1.72 16.87
C THR A 246 -24.23 0.23 17.18
N ASP A 247 -25.34 -0.26 17.75
CA ASP A 247 -25.50 -1.67 18.16
C ASP A 247 -25.33 -2.67 17.01
N ASP A 248 -25.66 -2.24 15.80
CA ASP A 248 -25.52 -3.00 14.55
C ASP A 248 -24.14 -2.81 13.87
N TYR A 249 -23.26 -1.99 14.46
CA TYR A 249 -21.93 -1.64 13.95
C TYR A 249 -21.92 -0.99 12.57
N SER A 250 -23.08 -0.55 12.06
CA SER A 250 -23.19 0.10 10.75
C SER A 250 -22.56 1.49 10.75
N ILE A 251 -22.45 2.12 11.92
CA ILE A 251 -21.84 3.43 12.13
C ILE A 251 -20.80 3.33 13.24
N THR A 252 -19.62 3.90 13.00
CA THR A 252 -18.55 4.03 13.99
C THR A 252 -17.89 5.39 13.86
N VAL A 253 -17.85 6.14 14.95
CA VAL A 253 -17.16 7.43 15.05
C VAL A 253 -15.89 7.25 15.88
N VAL A 254 -14.77 7.74 15.37
CA VAL A 254 -13.44 7.64 15.98
C VAL A 254 -12.86 9.04 16.14
N ILE A 255 -12.36 9.34 17.34
CA ILE A 255 -11.48 10.46 17.65
C ILE A 255 -10.18 9.87 18.18
N THR A 256 -9.11 9.98 17.40
CA THR A 256 -7.80 9.49 17.84
C THR A 256 -7.15 10.44 18.84
N PRO A 257 -6.12 10.01 19.59
CA PRO A 257 -5.38 10.91 20.48
C PRO A 257 -4.83 12.13 19.74
N PHE A 258 -4.36 11.94 18.50
CA PHE A 258 -3.93 13.04 17.64
C PHE A 258 -5.07 14.05 17.38
N MET A 259 -6.24 13.55 16.96
CA MET A 259 -7.42 14.39 16.70
C MET A 259 -7.87 15.17 17.94
N LYS A 260 -7.81 14.55 19.13
CA LYS A 260 -8.13 15.19 20.40
C LYS A 260 -7.19 16.36 20.74
N ASN A 261 -5.91 16.21 20.43
CA ASN A 261 -4.94 17.28 20.60
C ASN A 261 -5.17 18.42 19.61
N VAL A 262 -5.57 18.11 18.36
CA VAL A 262 -5.99 19.14 17.39
C VAL A 262 -7.20 19.92 17.90
N ILE A 263 -8.23 19.23 18.39
CA ILE A 263 -9.44 19.83 18.99
C ILE A 263 -9.08 20.81 20.11
N SER A 264 -8.14 20.43 20.98
CA SER A 264 -7.77 21.22 22.16
C SER A 264 -6.99 22.50 21.82
N GLY A 265 -6.36 22.56 20.64
CA GLY A 265 -5.48 23.65 20.24
C GLY A 265 -6.00 24.57 19.15
N HIS A 266 -7.22 24.35 18.64
CA HIS A 266 -7.81 25.17 17.58
C HIS A 266 -9.22 25.61 17.92
N GLU A 267 -9.55 26.82 17.49
CA GLU A 267 -10.94 27.29 17.47
C GLU A 267 -11.70 26.55 16.35
N LEU A 268 -12.75 25.82 16.73
CA LEU A 268 -13.56 25.02 15.80
C LEU A 268 -14.74 25.79 15.21
N ASP A 269 -14.61 27.12 15.11
CA ASP A 269 -15.62 28.02 14.54
C ASP A 269 -15.83 27.78 13.05
N SER A 270 -14.80 27.30 12.34
CA SER A 270 -14.92 26.83 10.96
C SER A 270 -14.29 25.45 10.83
N ILE A 271 -15.01 24.53 10.21
CA ILE A 271 -14.53 23.16 9.96
C ILE A 271 -14.73 22.79 8.49
N VAL A 272 -14.01 21.74 8.06
CA VAL A 272 -14.22 21.10 6.77
C VAL A 272 -14.70 19.67 6.98
N ILE A 273 -15.74 19.26 6.27
CA ILE A 273 -16.24 17.90 6.24
C ILE A 273 -16.06 17.35 4.81
N ASP A 274 -15.23 16.31 4.68
CA ASP A 274 -15.08 15.61 3.40
C ASP A 274 -15.49 14.15 3.56
N SER A 275 -16.54 13.76 2.85
CA SER A 275 -16.99 12.37 2.78
C SER A 275 -16.51 11.69 1.52
N THR A 276 -15.99 10.48 1.67
CA THR A 276 -15.49 9.66 0.57
C THR A 276 -16.09 8.27 0.64
N HIS A 277 -16.76 7.86 -0.43
CA HIS A 277 -17.32 6.52 -0.57
C HIS A 277 -16.27 5.52 -1.07
N THR A 278 -16.16 4.39 -0.37
CA THR A 278 -15.38 3.22 -0.78
C THR A 278 -16.33 2.10 -1.23
N ARG A 279 -15.87 0.87 -1.44
CA ARG A 279 -16.77 -0.26 -1.75
C ARG A 279 -17.51 -0.79 -0.53
N GLU A 280 -16.93 -0.63 0.66
CA GLU A 280 -17.42 -1.29 1.88
C GLU A 280 -17.98 -0.29 2.91
N CYS A 281 -17.58 0.98 2.83
CA CYS A 281 -18.04 2.04 3.74
C CYS A 281 -17.88 3.44 3.13
N VAL A 282 -18.57 4.40 3.72
CA VAL A 282 -18.36 5.83 3.59
C VAL A 282 -17.48 6.29 4.74
N VAL A 283 -16.47 7.08 4.41
CA VAL A 283 -15.53 7.67 5.36
C VAL A 283 -15.73 9.18 5.33
N SER A 284 -16.26 9.74 6.41
CA SER A 284 -16.52 11.16 6.57
C SER A 284 -15.58 11.76 7.61
N PHE A 285 -14.59 12.50 7.15
CA PHE A 285 -13.67 13.20 8.04
C PHE A 285 -14.15 14.61 8.36
N PHE A 286 -13.93 15.00 9.60
CA PHE A 286 -14.08 16.37 10.08
C PHE A 286 -12.68 16.94 10.31
N PHE A 287 -12.42 18.14 9.80
CA PHE A 287 -11.12 18.79 9.88
C PHE A 287 -11.22 20.21 10.44
N ALA A 288 -10.19 20.59 11.17
CA ALA A 288 -9.85 21.99 11.43
C ALA A 288 -8.98 22.53 10.27
N PRO A 289 -9.36 23.64 9.64
CA PRO A 289 -8.53 24.31 8.65
C PRO A 289 -7.34 24.99 9.35
N THR A 290 -6.11 24.62 8.96
CA THR A 290 -4.89 25.17 9.56
C THR A 290 -3.94 25.69 8.48
N PRO A 291 -2.91 26.49 8.83
CA PRO A 291 -1.82 26.83 7.90
C PRO A 291 -1.14 25.60 7.28
N LEU A 292 -1.12 24.45 7.98
CA LEU A 292 -0.49 23.21 7.54
C LEU A 292 -1.35 22.39 6.56
N GLY A 293 -2.60 22.79 6.35
CA GLY A 293 -3.63 22.02 5.66
C GLY A 293 -4.78 21.64 6.59
N ALA A 294 -5.59 20.69 6.16
CA ALA A 294 -6.72 20.17 6.94
C ALA A 294 -6.23 19.15 7.97
N LEU A 295 -6.27 19.51 9.26
CA LEU A 295 -5.95 18.58 10.34
C LEU A 295 -7.24 17.93 10.88
N PRO A 296 -7.29 16.60 11.03
CA PRO A 296 -8.50 15.91 11.43
C PRO A 296 -8.85 16.17 12.89
N ILE A 297 -10.15 16.21 13.17
CA ILE A 297 -10.73 16.30 14.52
C ILE A 297 -11.65 15.12 14.83
N ALA A 298 -12.25 14.50 13.81
CA ALA A 298 -13.02 13.27 13.97
C ALA A 298 -13.14 12.54 12.64
N CYS A 299 -13.44 11.24 12.69
CA CYS A 299 -13.80 10.44 11.52
C CYS A 299 -15.04 9.61 11.81
N ALA A 300 -16.07 9.76 10.98
CA ALA A 300 -17.24 8.89 10.98
C ALA A 300 -17.15 7.87 9.84
N LEU A 301 -17.34 6.61 10.18
CA LEU A 301 -17.37 5.47 9.27
C LEU A 301 -18.80 4.95 9.24
N HIS A 302 -19.41 4.80 8.06
CA HIS A 302 -20.77 4.29 7.95
C HIS A 302 -20.99 3.47 6.68
N SER A 303 -21.95 2.55 6.70
CA SER A 303 -22.11 1.56 5.62
C SER A 303 -22.87 2.05 4.38
N GLN A 304 -23.57 3.19 4.43
CA GLN A 304 -24.52 3.60 3.38
C GLN A 304 -24.42 5.08 3.00
N MET A 305 -24.59 5.39 1.72
CA MET A 305 -24.72 6.77 1.23
C MET A 305 -26.18 7.24 1.25
N THR A 306 -26.80 7.25 2.43
CA THR A 306 -28.19 7.71 2.58
C THR A 306 -28.27 8.83 3.62
N GLU A 307 -29.22 9.75 3.44
CA GLU A 307 -29.42 10.87 4.38
C GLU A 307 -29.61 10.40 5.84
N PRO A 308 -30.37 9.32 6.15
CA PRO A 308 -30.46 8.82 7.52
C PRO A 308 -29.13 8.34 8.08
N SER A 309 -28.30 7.66 7.26
CA SER A 309 -26.99 7.17 7.68
C SER A 309 -26.04 8.33 7.96
N PHE A 310 -25.99 9.34 7.08
CA PHE A 310 -25.26 10.58 7.33
C PHE A 310 -25.76 11.31 8.59
N SER A 311 -27.08 11.42 8.75
CA SER A 311 -27.66 12.10 9.90
C SER A 311 -27.25 11.45 11.22
N GLN A 312 -27.37 10.13 11.31
CA GLN A 312 -26.97 9.40 12.52
C GLN A 312 -25.45 9.45 12.75
N ALA A 313 -24.64 9.35 11.69
CA ALA A 313 -23.18 9.43 11.77
C ALA A 313 -22.70 10.81 12.24
N PHE A 314 -23.23 11.88 11.65
CA PHE A 314 -22.87 13.25 12.01
C PHE A 314 -23.40 13.66 13.37
N PHE A 315 -24.61 13.22 13.74
CA PHE A 315 -25.15 13.44 15.08
C PHE A 315 -24.29 12.73 16.14
N SER A 316 -23.92 11.47 15.88
CA SER A 316 -23.01 10.72 16.77
C SER A 316 -21.64 11.39 16.88
N THR A 317 -21.16 12.01 15.79
CA THR A 317 -19.90 12.75 15.76
C THR A 317 -19.99 14.03 16.58
N LYS A 318 -21.07 14.81 16.43
CA LYS A 318 -21.34 15.99 17.24
C LYS A 318 -21.34 15.64 18.72
N LEU A 319 -22.12 14.64 19.14
CA LEU A 319 -22.16 14.21 20.54
C LEU A 319 -20.79 13.78 21.07
N LEU A 320 -20.01 13.04 20.27
CA LEU A 320 -18.68 12.61 20.70
C LEU A 320 -17.72 13.80 20.87
N LEU A 321 -17.75 14.78 19.96
CA LEU A 321 -16.98 16.02 20.05
C LEU A 321 -17.38 16.88 21.26
N GLU A 322 -18.68 17.00 21.53
CA GLU A 322 -19.20 17.71 22.70
C GLU A 322 -18.73 17.06 24.00
N ASN A 323 -18.73 15.72 24.06
CA ASN A 323 -18.21 14.99 25.21
C ASN A 323 -16.70 15.19 25.40
N GLN A 324 -15.92 15.29 24.32
CA GLN A 324 -14.47 15.51 24.42
C GLN A 324 -14.11 16.96 24.81
N THR A 325 -14.92 17.93 24.39
CA THR A 325 -14.67 19.36 24.66
C THR A 325 -15.39 19.90 25.89
N LEU A 326 -16.38 19.17 26.40
CA LEU A 326 -17.34 19.61 27.42
C LEU A 326 -18.05 20.92 27.05
N LYS A 327 -18.20 21.16 25.73
CA LYS A 327 -18.84 22.35 25.15
C LYS A 327 -19.79 21.89 24.05
N SER A 328 -20.81 22.70 23.77
CA SER A 328 -21.62 22.43 22.58
C SER A 328 -20.79 22.65 21.32
N PHE A 329 -21.01 21.78 20.34
CA PHE A 329 -20.29 21.78 19.06
C PHE A 329 -21.22 22.30 17.97
N GLU A 330 -21.13 23.60 17.72
CA GLU A 330 -21.89 24.30 16.67
C GLU A 330 -20.94 25.27 15.94
N PRO A 331 -20.23 24.79 14.89
CA PRO A 331 -19.37 25.66 14.09
C PRO A 331 -20.19 26.77 13.41
N ARG A 332 -19.62 27.95 13.22
CA ARG A 332 -20.27 29.02 12.45
C ARG A 332 -20.29 28.71 10.95
N LYS A 333 -19.24 28.05 10.45
CA LYS A 333 -19.07 27.74 9.03
C LYS A 333 -18.58 26.32 8.81
N ILE A 334 -19.31 25.55 7.99
CA ILE A 334 -18.90 24.21 7.56
C ILE A 334 -18.63 24.22 6.06
N MET A 335 -17.43 23.81 5.68
CA MET A 335 -17.06 23.56 4.29
C MET A 335 -17.29 22.08 3.94
N ILE A 336 -17.99 21.80 2.85
CA ILE A 336 -18.38 20.44 2.46
C ILE A 336 -17.90 20.08 1.05
N ASN A 337 -17.85 18.80 0.72
CA ASN A 337 -17.86 18.38 -0.68
C ASN A 337 -19.29 18.22 -1.22
N GLN A 338 -19.47 18.24 -2.54
CA GLN A 338 -20.81 18.19 -3.15
C GLN A 338 -21.40 16.77 -3.09
N ILE A 339 -22.12 16.46 -2.00
CA ILE A 339 -22.93 15.24 -1.82
C ILE A 339 -24.28 15.66 -1.23
N ASP A 340 -25.36 15.47 -1.97
CA ASP A 340 -26.68 16.03 -1.61
C ASP A 340 -27.22 15.46 -0.29
N GLU A 341 -27.12 14.15 -0.09
CA GLU A 341 -27.60 13.48 1.13
C GLU A 341 -26.83 13.93 2.38
N GLN A 342 -25.52 14.21 2.24
CA GLN A 342 -24.71 14.79 3.30
C GLN A 342 -25.17 16.21 3.63
N ASN A 343 -25.50 17.00 2.61
CA ASN A 343 -25.85 18.41 2.77
C ASN A 343 -27.18 18.57 3.50
N HIS A 344 -28.17 17.75 3.17
CA HIS A 344 -29.45 17.72 3.88
C HIS A 344 -29.26 17.30 5.35
N ALA A 345 -28.51 16.23 5.60
CA ALA A 345 -28.22 15.76 6.95
C ALA A 345 -27.52 16.84 7.80
N LEU A 346 -26.54 17.54 7.26
CA LEU A 346 -25.84 18.63 7.96
C LEU A 346 -26.76 19.81 8.23
N GLY A 347 -27.60 20.20 7.28
CA GLY A 347 -28.57 21.29 7.47
C GLY A 347 -29.58 21.01 8.59
N ALA A 348 -29.94 19.74 8.80
CA ALA A 348 -30.80 19.34 9.91
C ALA A 348 -30.09 19.35 11.27
N ILE A 349 -28.81 18.99 11.33
CA ILE A 349 -28.03 18.84 12.59
C ILE A 349 -27.44 20.16 13.07
N PHE A 350 -27.02 21.01 12.13
CA PHE A 350 -26.32 22.27 12.35
C PHE A 350 -27.15 23.43 11.79
N SER A 351 -28.30 23.68 12.42
CA SER A 351 -29.31 24.62 11.91
C SER A 351 -28.85 26.08 11.94
N ASN A 352 -27.89 26.43 12.79
CA ASN A 352 -27.35 27.79 12.90
C ASN A 352 -26.04 28.00 12.13
N THR A 353 -25.63 27.01 11.34
CA THR A 353 -24.32 26.99 10.68
C THR A 353 -24.43 27.31 9.20
N THR A 354 -23.53 28.15 8.69
CA THR A 354 -23.42 28.41 7.25
C THR A 354 -22.69 27.26 6.56
N ILE A 355 -23.36 26.55 5.65
CA ILE A 355 -22.79 25.44 4.88
C ILE A 355 -22.35 25.93 3.51
N ILE A 356 -21.08 25.70 3.17
CA ILE A 356 -20.44 26.20 1.93
C ILE A 356 -19.69 25.08 1.24
N VAL A 357 -19.68 25.07 -0.10
CA VAL A 357 -18.94 24.07 -0.87
C VAL A 357 -17.43 24.36 -0.89
N SER A 358 -16.63 23.33 -0.69
CA SER A 358 -15.16 23.36 -0.76
C SER A 358 -14.65 23.65 -2.17
N ARG A 359 -13.56 24.42 -2.28
CA ARG A 359 -12.94 24.76 -3.57
C ARG A 359 -12.51 23.54 -4.35
N ALA A 360 -11.89 22.56 -3.69
CA ALA A 360 -11.51 21.31 -4.33
C ALA A 360 -12.69 20.65 -5.07
N SER A 361 -13.90 20.75 -4.53
CA SER A 361 -15.12 20.25 -5.19
C SER A 361 -15.52 21.15 -6.36
N LEU A 362 -15.51 22.48 -6.17
CA LEU A 362 -15.83 23.44 -7.25
C LEU A 362 -14.91 23.27 -8.47
N VAL A 363 -13.61 23.16 -8.23
CA VAL A 363 -12.58 22.93 -9.27
C VAL A 363 -12.82 21.59 -9.97
N ALA A 364 -13.13 20.53 -9.22
CA ALA A 364 -13.41 19.22 -9.80
C ALA A 364 -14.64 19.24 -10.71
N ASP A 365 -15.71 19.96 -10.33
CA ASP A 365 -16.96 19.98 -11.09
C ASP A 365 -16.88 20.82 -12.36
N ILE A 366 -16.18 21.97 -12.34
CA ILE A 366 -15.87 22.69 -13.57
C ILE A 366 -14.99 21.85 -14.48
N TRP A 367 -13.94 21.21 -13.95
CA TRP A 367 -13.05 20.41 -14.78
C TRP A 367 -13.77 19.23 -15.46
N LYS A 368 -14.65 18.53 -14.73
CA LYS A 368 -15.51 17.49 -15.32
C LYS A 368 -16.39 18.06 -16.45
N SER A 369 -17.00 19.22 -16.22
CA SER A 369 -17.87 19.88 -17.21
C SER A 369 -17.10 20.34 -18.45
N LEU A 370 -15.86 20.81 -18.31
CA LEU A 370 -14.96 21.14 -19.43
C LEU A 370 -14.46 19.88 -20.16
N CYS A 371 -14.45 18.74 -19.48
CA CYS A 371 -13.98 17.47 -20.01
C CYS A 371 -15.06 16.60 -20.65
N ASP A 372 -16.32 17.05 -20.62
CA ASP A 372 -17.46 16.33 -21.17
C ASP A 372 -17.26 16.03 -22.68
N GLY A 373 -17.67 14.83 -23.11
CA GLY A 373 -17.48 14.34 -24.48
C GLY A 373 -18.26 15.13 -25.51
N GLU A 374 -19.40 15.71 -25.11
CA GLU A 374 -20.23 16.59 -25.94
C GLU A 374 -19.54 17.94 -26.23
N VAL A 375 -18.57 18.31 -25.39
CA VAL A 375 -17.89 19.59 -25.44
C VAL A 375 -16.54 19.46 -26.16
N LYS A 376 -16.53 19.80 -27.46
CA LYS A 376 -15.33 19.73 -28.32
C LYS A 376 -14.39 20.94 -28.13
N ILE A 377 -13.74 21.02 -26.97
CA ILE A 377 -12.72 22.05 -26.66
C ILE A 377 -11.31 21.46 -26.67
N ASP A 378 -10.34 22.20 -27.19
CA ASP A 378 -8.93 21.83 -27.16
C ASP A 378 -8.36 21.79 -25.72
N VAL A 379 -7.35 20.96 -25.50
CA VAL A 379 -6.72 20.78 -24.18
C VAL A 379 -6.15 22.08 -23.62
N LYS A 380 -5.42 22.87 -24.43
CA LYS A 380 -4.80 24.11 -23.95
C LYS A 380 -5.85 25.14 -23.53
N GLN A 381 -6.98 25.12 -24.22
CA GLN A 381 -8.12 25.98 -23.96
C GLN A 381 -8.78 25.65 -22.62
N ARG A 382 -8.98 24.35 -22.30
CA ARG A 382 -9.51 23.91 -20.99
C ARG A 382 -8.59 24.35 -19.85
N GLN A 383 -7.28 24.18 -20.01
CA GLN A 383 -6.30 24.56 -18.99
C GLN A 383 -6.31 26.06 -18.71
N LYS A 384 -6.38 26.89 -19.76
CA LYS A 384 -6.47 28.35 -19.59
C LYS A 384 -7.72 28.76 -18.81
N VAL A 385 -8.87 28.12 -19.06
CA VAL A 385 -10.08 28.37 -18.27
C VAL A 385 -9.88 27.96 -16.81
N MET A 386 -9.25 26.82 -16.55
CA MET A 386 -8.97 26.38 -15.17
C MET A 386 -7.96 27.26 -14.44
N GLU A 387 -6.93 27.76 -15.12
CA GLU A 387 -5.97 28.69 -14.54
C GLU A 387 -6.66 29.98 -14.08
N LEU A 388 -7.53 30.54 -14.92
CA LEU A 388 -8.34 31.71 -14.57
C LEU A 388 -9.31 31.40 -13.42
N PHE A 389 -10.01 30.27 -13.48
CA PHE A 389 -10.95 29.87 -12.43
C PHE A 389 -10.25 29.61 -11.08
N ASN A 390 -9.09 28.98 -11.10
CA ASN A 390 -8.30 28.76 -9.89
C ASN A 390 -7.75 30.09 -9.34
N SER A 391 -7.36 31.01 -10.22
CA SER A 391 -6.93 32.35 -9.83
C SER A 391 -8.07 33.17 -9.21
N LEU A 392 -9.29 33.05 -9.74
CA LEU A 392 -10.50 33.62 -9.15
C LEU A 392 -10.72 33.10 -7.71
N LEU A 393 -10.67 31.78 -7.50
CA LEU A 393 -10.92 31.17 -6.18
C LEU A 393 -9.84 31.47 -5.13
N HIS A 394 -8.63 31.80 -5.57
CA HIS A 394 -7.48 32.12 -4.72
C HIS A 394 -7.00 33.57 -4.84
N ALA A 395 -7.87 34.46 -5.32
CA ALA A 395 -7.57 35.88 -5.44
C ALA A 395 -7.21 36.47 -4.07
N ALA A 396 -6.19 37.33 -4.02
CA ALA A 396 -5.70 37.92 -2.77
C ALA A 396 -6.67 38.97 -2.21
N ASN A 397 -7.41 39.64 -3.09
CA ASN A 397 -8.36 40.70 -2.75
C ASN A 397 -9.58 40.66 -3.71
N SER A 398 -10.61 41.44 -3.38
CA SER A 398 -11.86 41.47 -4.15
C SER A 398 -11.69 42.08 -5.55
N GLU A 399 -10.71 42.96 -5.75
CA GLU A 399 -10.47 43.61 -7.05
C GLU A 399 -9.88 42.61 -8.04
N ASP A 400 -8.88 41.83 -7.61
CA ASP A 400 -8.30 40.73 -8.39
C ASP A 400 -9.37 39.69 -8.73
N ALA A 401 -10.24 39.36 -7.77
CA ALA A 401 -11.34 38.43 -7.99
C ALA A 401 -12.31 38.93 -9.08
N GLU A 402 -12.68 40.22 -9.04
CA GLU A 402 -13.55 40.86 -10.04
C GLU A 402 -12.93 40.85 -11.43
N LEU A 403 -11.62 41.12 -11.53
CA LEU A 403 -10.88 41.05 -12.79
C LEU A 403 -10.90 39.62 -13.36
N PHE A 404 -10.56 38.60 -12.56
CA PHE A 404 -10.59 37.21 -13.02
C PHE A 404 -11.99 36.74 -13.39
N TYR A 405 -13.02 37.19 -12.67
CA TYR A 405 -14.41 36.89 -13.00
C TYR A 405 -14.79 37.48 -14.36
N LYS A 406 -14.48 38.76 -14.62
CA LYS A 406 -14.74 39.40 -15.93
C LYS A 406 -13.99 38.70 -17.06
N ASP A 407 -12.77 38.26 -16.82
CA ASP A 407 -12.00 37.49 -17.80
C ASP A 407 -12.64 36.13 -18.11
N LEU A 408 -13.19 35.45 -17.09
CA LEU A 408 -13.92 34.20 -17.26
C LEU A 408 -15.26 34.40 -17.95
N GLU A 409 -16.00 35.44 -17.57
CA GLU A 409 -17.28 35.79 -18.15
C GLU A 409 -17.12 36.14 -19.64
N ASN A 410 -16.08 36.89 -20.01
CA ASN A 410 -15.80 37.22 -21.41
C ASN A 410 -15.13 36.08 -22.20
N ASN A 411 -14.80 34.96 -21.54
CA ASN A 411 -14.15 33.84 -22.20
C ASN A 411 -15.13 33.11 -23.13
N LYS A 412 -14.77 33.05 -24.42
CA LYS A 412 -15.59 32.39 -25.47
C LYS A 412 -15.96 30.95 -25.14
N ILE A 413 -15.10 30.23 -24.43
CA ILE A 413 -15.32 28.83 -24.05
C ILE A 413 -16.37 28.74 -22.95
N VAL A 414 -16.24 29.56 -21.91
CA VAL A 414 -17.20 29.61 -20.79
C VAL A 414 -18.59 29.99 -21.33
N GLN A 415 -18.65 30.97 -22.22
CA GLN A 415 -19.90 31.39 -22.87
C GLN A 415 -20.51 30.32 -23.77
N SER A 416 -19.71 29.41 -24.32
CA SER A 416 -20.20 28.32 -25.18
C SER A 416 -20.82 27.16 -24.40
N ILE A 417 -20.57 27.05 -23.10
CA ILE A 417 -21.10 25.97 -22.26
C ILE A 417 -22.08 26.56 -21.23
N THR A 418 -23.38 26.44 -21.49
CA THR A 418 -24.45 26.98 -20.63
C THR A 418 -24.29 26.55 -19.16
N LYS A 419 -23.97 25.28 -18.92
CA LYS A 419 -23.78 24.73 -17.57
C LYS A 419 -22.64 25.42 -16.82
N VAL A 420 -21.48 25.63 -17.46
CA VAL A 420 -20.33 26.29 -16.83
C VAL A 420 -20.60 27.78 -16.61
N LYS A 421 -21.27 28.44 -17.56
CA LYS A 421 -21.69 29.84 -17.41
C LYS A 421 -22.63 30.03 -16.22
N GLN A 422 -23.66 29.20 -16.10
CA GLN A 422 -24.61 29.26 -14.99
C GLN A 422 -23.91 28.98 -13.66
N TYR A 423 -23.08 27.94 -13.62
CA TYR A 423 -22.29 27.59 -12.45
C TYR A 423 -21.35 28.73 -12.00
N LEU A 424 -20.70 29.41 -12.94
CA LEU A 424 -19.84 30.55 -12.65
C LEU A 424 -20.63 31.73 -12.06
N SER A 425 -21.80 32.03 -12.61
CA SER A 425 -22.71 33.06 -12.10
C SER A 425 -23.16 32.74 -10.67
N ASP A 426 -23.52 31.47 -10.41
CA ASP A 426 -23.96 31.02 -9.08
C ASP A 426 -22.84 31.15 -8.04
N ILE A 427 -21.61 30.75 -8.39
CA ILE A 427 -20.43 30.93 -7.53
C ILE A 427 -20.18 32.41 -7.24
N TRP A 428 -20.23 33.25 -8.28
CA TRP A 428 -19.94 34.67 -8.14
C TRP A 428 -20.96 35.42 -7.29
N SER A 429 -22.24 35.01 -7.36
CA SER A 429 -23.29 35.53 -6.49
C SER A 429 -22.99 35.31 -5.00
N LYS A 430 -22.24 34.25 -4.68
CA LYS A 430 -21.82 33.85 -3.33
C LYS A 430 -20.30 34.01 -3.13
N ARG A 431 -19.64 34.91 -3.87
CA ARG A 431 -18.17 35.04 -3.89
C ARG A 431 -17.52 35.26 -2.52
N GLU A 432 -18.19 35.95 -1.61
CA GLU A 432 -17.70 36.18 -0.24
C GLU A 432 -17.51 34.86 0.54
N ASP A 433 -18.23 33.81 0.17
CA ASP A 433 -18.14 32.50 0.83
C ASP A 433 -16.89 31.71 0.40
N TYR A 434 -16.34 32.00 -0.78
CA TYR A 434 -15.35 31.18 -1.49
C TYR A 434 -13.94 31.76 -1.57
N ILE A 435 -13.69 32.98 -1.09
CA ILE A 435 -12.35 33.61 -1.08
C ILE A 435 -11.66 33.28 0.25
N THR A 436 -10.68 32.37 0.21
CA THR A 436 -9.79 32.06 1.36
C THR A 436 -8.42 31.62 0.83
N PRO A 437 -7.33 31.98 1.52
CA PRO A 437 -5.99 31.97 0.91
C PRO A 437 -5.29 30.61 0.89
N ASN A 438 -5.76 29.56 1.59
CA ASN A 438 -4.91 28.39 1.85
C ASN A 438 -5.11 27.21 0.87
N LYS A 439 -4.32 27.20 -0.20
CA LYS A 439 -4.20 26.09 -1.18
C LYS A 439 -3.79 24.75 -0.57
N VAL A 440 -3.09 24.75 0.57
CA VAL A 440 -2.60 23.53 1.25
C VAL A 440 -3.77 22.68 1.74
N ILE A 441 -4.88 23.33 2.15
CA ILE A 441 -6.10 22.63 2.58
C ILE A 441 -6.64 21.78 1.44
N ASP A 442 -6.82 22.35 0.25
CA ASP A 442 -7.34 21.63 -0.91
C ASP A 442 -6.43 20.45 -1.33
N ILE A 443 -5.10 20.65 -1.27
CA ILE A 443 -4.11 19.59 -1.53
C ILE A 443 -4.23 18.45 -0.51
N SER A 444 -4.34 18.78 0.77
CA SER A 444 -4.42 17.81 1.86
C SER A 444 -5.68 16.94 1.75
N LEU A 445 -6.83 17.55 1.50
CA LEU A 445 -8.12 16.86 1.33
C LEU A 445 -8.09 15.94 0.11
N ARG A 446 -7.61 16.45 -1.04
CA ARG A 446 -7.55 15.67 -2.27
C ARG A 446 -6.60 14.48 -2.16
N THR A 447 -5.46 14.67 -1.49
CA THR A 447 -4.47 13.60 -1.28
C THR A 447 -5.00 12.51 -0.37
N LEU A 448 -5.67 12.89 0.73
CA LEU A 448 -6.31 11.94 1.63
C LEU A 448 -7.43 11.16 0.93
N LYS A 449 -8.31 11.85 0.21
CA LYS A 449 -9.38 11.22 -0.59
C LYS A 449 -8.82 10.20 -1.57
N GLN A 450 -7.74 10.57 -2.27
CA GLN A 450 -7.05 9.67 -3.18
C GLN A 450 -6.47 8.45 -2.46
N PHE A 451 -5.84 8.65 -1.29
CA PHE A 451 -5.32 7.58 -0.45
C PHE A 451 -6.43 6.59 -0.06
N ILE A 452 -7.57 7.09 0.44
CA ILE A 452 -8.72 6.25 0.82
C ILE A 452 -9.23 5.46 -0.38
N VAL A 453 -9.48 6.11 -1.52
CA VAL A 453 -10.02 5.48 -2.73
C VAL A 453 -9.07 4.45 -3.34
N HIS A 454 -7.76 4.64 -3.25
CA HIS A 454 -6.78 3.75 -3.88
C HIS A 454 -6.24 2.66 -2.96
N ARG A 455 -5.98 2.98 -1.70
CA ARG A 455 -5.37 2.05 -0.74
C ARG A 455 -6.39 1.35 0.14
N CYS A 456 -7.50 2.03 0.43
CA CYS A 456 -8.52 1.57 1.38
C CYS A 456 -9.85 1.18 0.70
N LYS A 457 -9.89 1.04 -0.63
CA LYS A 457 -11.11 0.85 -1.42
C LYS A 457 -12.04 -0.26 -0.93
N SER A 458 -11.48 -1.35 -0.43
CA SER A 458 -12.21 -2.55 0.01
C SER A 458 -12.06 -2.80 1.52
N TYR A 459 -11.82 -1.75 2.29
CA TYR A 459 -11.62 -1.87 3.73
C TYR A 459 -12.96 -1.76 4.44
N PRO A 460 -13.40 -2.80 5.18
CA PRO A 460 -14.54 -2.68 6.07
C PRO A 460 -14.21 -1.73 7.23
N ILE A 461 -15.25 -1.32 7.98
CA ILE A 461 -15.15 -0.38 9.10
C ILE A 461 -14.03 -0.80 10.09
N LEU A 462 -13.97 -2.08 10.48
CA LEU A 462 -12.93 -2.60 11.38
C LEU A 462 -11.50 -2.37 10.88
N ALA A 463 -11.27 -2.60 9.59
CA ALA A 463 -9.96 -2.38 8.98
C ALA A 463 -9.66 -0.88 8.84
N MET A 464 -10.68 -0.05 8.64
CA MET A 464 -10.51 1.40 8.61
C MET A 464 -10.12 1.97 9.96
N ILE A 465 -10.66 1.46 11.07
CA ILE A 465 -10.23 1.86 12.42
C ILE A 465 -8.72 1.62 12.59
N ASP A 466 -8.19 0.51 12.08
CA ASP A 466 -6.75 0.21 12.12
C ASP A 466 -5.92 1.17 11.26
N VAL A 467 -6.46 1.66 10.14
CA VAL A 467 -5.81 2.67 9.29
C VAL A 467 -5.80 4.03 9.99
N LEU A 468 -6.92 4.44 10.59
CA LEU A 468 -7.03 5.71 11.32
C LEU A 468 -5.99 5.77 12.46
N THR A 469 -5.98 4.73 13.30
CA THR A 469 -5.17 4.69 14.52
C THR A 469 -3.68 4.43 14.28
N ASN A 470 -3.32 3.54 13.34
CA ASN A 470 -1.93 3.09 13.20
C ASN A 470 -1.18 3.72 12.03
N ILE A 471 -1.89 4.27 11.04
CA ILE A 471 -1.29 4.81 9.80
C ILE A 471 -1.48 6.32 9.73
N LEU A 472 -2.71 6.83 9.80
CA LEU A 472 -2.98 8.22 9.51
C LEU A 472 -2.49 9.18 10.60
N ASP A 473 -2.62 8.82 11.89
CA ASP A 473 -2.03 9.63 12.98
C ASP A 473 -0.53 9.86 12.76
N LYS A 474 0.22 8.80 12.43
CA LYS A 474 1.65 8.90 12.11
C LYS A 474 1.91 9.78 10.89
N HIS A 475 1.04 9.74 9.89
CA HIS A 475 1.15 10.56 8.70
C HIS A 475 0.99 12.05 9.01
N TRP A 476 -0.01 12.41 9.81
CA TRP A 476 -0.20 13.82 10.21
C TRP A 476 0.93 14.31 11.12
N CYS A 477 1.44 13.47 12.03
CA CYS A 477 2.65 13.82 12.77
C CYS A 477 3.85 14.05 11.84
N GLN A 478 4.03 13.23 10.81
CA GLN A 478 5.09 13.41 9.81
C GLN A 478 4.94 14.71 9.01
N ILE A 479 3.71 15.10 8.64
CA ILE A 479 3.42 16.38 7.98
C ILE A 479 3.83 17.55 8.89
N ILE A 480 3.46 17.49 10.17
CA ILE A 480 3.83 18.53 11.16
C ILE A 480 5.35 18.59 11.33
N HIS A 481 6.03 17.46 11.51
CA HIS A 481 7.49 17.44 11.66
C HIS A 481 8.22 17.95 10.42
N ALA A 482 7.75 17.59 9.22
CA ALA A 482 8.34 18.07 7.98
C ALA A 482 8.26 19.60 7.92
N HIS A 483 7.10 20.15 8.26
CA HIS A 483 6.92 21.59 8.37
C HIS A 483 7.85 22.23 9.41
N LEU A 484 7.88 21.71 10.64
CA LEU A 484 8.73 22.23 11.73
C LEU A 484 10.23 22.19 11.39
N SER A 485 10.63 21.25 10.53
CA SER A 485 12.00 21.03 10.08
C SER A 485 12.31 21.70 8.72
N ASN A 486 11.40 22.52 8.18
CA ASN A 486 11.50 23.13 6.84
C ASN A 486 11.79 22.10 5.72
N LYS A 487 11.26 20.89 5.85
CA LYS A 487 11.31 19.86 4.80
C LYS A 487 10.11 19.99 3.87
N LEU A 488 10.22 19.36 2.69
CA LEU A 488 9.15 19.30 1.70
C LEU A 488 7.91 18.60 2.27
N ILE A 489 6.94 19.38 2.74
CA ILE A 489 5.64 18.90 3.25
C ILE A 489 4.93 18.03 2.21
N MET A 490 5.08 18.40 0.94
CA MET A 490 4.47 17.67 -0.17
C MET A 490 4.93 16.22 -0.27
N GLU A 491 6.18 15.91 0.08
CA GLU A 491 6.65 14.52 0.14
C GLU A 491 5.89 13.70 1.18
N MET A 492 5.49 14.33 2.29
CA MET A 492 4.75 13.66 3.35
C MET A 492 3.32 13.38 2.89
N TYR A 493 2.59 14.37 2.36
CA TYR A 493 1.25 14.17 1.80
C TYR A 493 1.23 13.05 0.76
N THR A 494 2.21 13.05 -0.14
CA THR A 494 2.27 12.12 -1.26
C THR A 494 2.93 10.78 -0.91
N LYS A 495 3.40 10.57 0.33
CA LYS A 495 4.15 9.37 0.76
C LYS A 495 3.46 8.05 0.41
N TYR A 496 2.14 7.99 0.52
CA TYR A 496 1.36 6.78 0.24
C TYR A 496 0.85 6.68 -1.20
N LEU A 497 1.08 7.71 -2.00
CA LEU A 497 0.70 7.70 -3.41
C LEU A 497 1.71 6.90 -4.24
N PRO A 498 1.29 6.35 -5.40
CA PRO A 498 2.23 5.69 -6.31
C PRO A 498 3.31 6.67 -6.79
N LYS A 499 4.58 6.25 -6.71
CA LYS A 499 5.72 6.99 -7.28
C LYS A 499 6.04 6.44 -8.67
N ASP A 500 5.96 7.26 -9.71
CA ASP A 500 6.52 6.94 -11.02
C ASP A 500 7.90 7.61 -11.15
N LYS A 501 8.95 6.84 -10.88
CA LYS A 501 10.35 7.31 -10.95
C LYS A 501 10.76 7.75 -12.35
N ILE A 502 10.17 7.15 -13.40
CA ILE A 502 10.48 7.48 -14.79
C ILE A 502 9.88 8.84 -15.14
N LEU A 503 8.67 9.12 -14.66
CA LEU A 503 8.04 10.44 -14.80
C LEU A 503 8.82 11.49 -14.00
N MET A 504 9.22 11.21 -12.75
CA MET A 504 9.97 12.18 -11.93
C MET A 504 11.33 12.56 -12.53
N LYS A 505 12.08 11.62 -13.10
CA LYS A 505 13.37 11.91 -13.78
C LYS A 505 13.23 12.71 -15.08
N LYS A 506 12.02 12.82 -15.65
CA LYS A 506 11.75 13.49 -16.93
C LYS A 506 11.04 14.83 -16.76
N LEU A 507 10.86 15.30 -15.53
CA LEU A 507 10.32 16.62 -15.24
C LEU A 507 11.44 17.66 -15.43
N GLU A 508 11.36 18.46 -16.49
CA GLU A 508 12.15 19.68 -16.66
C GLU A 508 11.28 20.88 -16.26
N GLY A 509 11.49 21.41 -15.06
CA GLY A 509 10.74 22.57 -14.53
C GLY A 509 9.25 22.33 -14.29
N ASP A 510 8.57 23.38 -13.81
CA ASP A 510 7.21 23.33 -13.22
C ASP A 510 6.06 22.90 -14.15
N THR A 511 6.27 22.69 -15.47
CA THR A 511 5.12 22.72 -16.40
C THR A 511 5.05 21.69 -17.53
N LYS A 512 6.08 20.89 -17.86
CA LYS A 512 5.98 20.00 -19.05
C LYS A 512 6.72 18.66 -18.92
N LEU A 513 5.96 17.56 -18.96
CA LEU A 513 6.49 16.23 -19.31
C LEU A 513 6.37 16.02 -20.83
N LYS A 514 7.50 15.87 -21.52
CA LYS A 514 7.51 15.35 -22.90
C LYS A 514 7.53 13.82 -22.85
N ARG A 515 6.41 13.15 -23.16
CA ARG A 515 6.40 11.72 -23.52
C ARG A 515 6.25 11.55 -25.04
N LYS A 516 6.85 10.49 -25.59
CA LYS A 516 6.78 10.04 -27.00
C LYS A 516 5.37 9.61 -27.48
N MET A 517 4.31 9.87 -26.70
CA MET A 517 2.92 9.57 -27.08
C MET A 517 2.02 10.75 -26.67
N GLY A 518 1.97 11.79 -27.51
CA GLY A 518 1.14 12.97 -27.31
C GLY A 518 1.59 13.85 -26.13
N ALA A 519 1.55 15.17 -26.31
CA ALA A 519 1.83 16.10 -25.23
C ALA A 519 0.67 16.05 -24.21
N ILE A 520 0.81 15.28 -23.13
CA ILE A 520 -0.09 15.36 -21.98
C ILE A 520 0.29 16.64 -21.23
N ALA A 521 -0.62 17.61 -21.22
CA ALA A 521 -0.45 18.82 -20.43
C ALA A 521 -1.07 18.62 -19.03
N PHE A 522 -0.53 19.29 -18.02
CA PHE A 522 -1.01 19.27 -16.64
C PHE A 522 -0.44 20.49 -15.90
N GLY A 523 -1.08 20.90 -14.80
CA GLY A 523 -0.60 22.01 -13.97
C GLY A 523 -0.58 21.63 -12.49
N ALA A 524 0.57 21.78 -11.83
CA ALA A 524 0.69 21.58 -10.38
C ALA A 524 -0.22 22.54 -9.60
N GLN A 525 -0.31 23.78 -10.08
CA GLN A 525 -1.11 24.84 -9.46
C GLN A 525 -2.62 24.64 -9.61
N THR A 526 -3.05 24.09 -10.75
CA THR A 526 -4.48 23.80 -11.02
C THR A 526 -4.89 22.41 -10.56
N LEU A 527 -3.92 21.54 -10.23
CA LEU A 527 -4.11 20.13 -9.91
C LEU A 527 -4.95 19.39 -10.97
N CYS A 528 -4.87 19.80 -12.23
CA CYS A 528 -5.63 19.21 -13.35
C CYS A 528 -4.70 18.50 -14.33
N CYS A 529 -5.19 17.40 -14.92
CA CYS A 529 -4.44 16.62 -15.89
C CYS A 529 -5.36 16.03 -16.95
N ASP A 530 -4.89 15.95 -18.20
CA ASP A 530 -5.68 15.49 -19.34
C ASP A 530 -5.64 13.97 -19.57
N CYS A 531 -4.94 13.21 -18.74
CA CYS A 531 -5.02 11.75 -18.81
C CYS A 531 -6.43 11.25 -18.42
N ILE A 532 -6.77 10.01 -18.76
CA ILE A 532 -8.11 9.42 -18.50
C ILE A 532 -8.55 9.58 -17.04
N LYS A 533 -7.64 9.38 -16.07
CA LYS A 533 -7.91 9.59 -14.65
C LYS A 533 -8.11 11.08 -14.32
N GLY A 534 -7.23 11.94 -14.85
CA GLY A 534 -7.26 13.37 -14.58
C GLY A 534 -8.48 14.09 -15.15
N LYS A 535 -8.99 13.69 -16.33
CA LYS A 535 -10.24 14.19 -16.92
C LYS A 535 -11.46 13.99 -16.01
N LYS A 536 -11.41 12.98 -15.13
CA LYS A 536 -12.45 12.72 -14.12
C LYS A 536 -12.28 13.54 -12.84
N GLY A 537 -11.34 14.50 -12.80
CA GLY A 537 -10.98 15.28 -11.62
C GLY A 537 -10.13 14.50 -10.60
N MET A 538 -9.69 13.27 -10.91
CA MET A 538 -8.92 12.44 -9.98
C MET A 538 -7.43 12.81 -10.00
N LEU A 539 -6.74 12.54 -8.90
CA LEU A 539 -5.28 12.67 -8.86
C LEU A 539 -4.66 11.51 -9.65
N CYS A 540 -3.97 11.80 -10.75
CA CYS A 540 -3.34 10.77 -11.58
C CYS A 540 -1.85 10.61 -11.23
N GLU A 541 -1.21 9.55 -11.73
CA GLU A 541 0.22 9.31 -11.51
C GLU A 541 1.10 10.48 -12.00
N HIS A 542 0.68 11.21 -13.04
CA HIS A 542 1.35 12.42 -13.49
C HIS A 542 1.27 13.55 -12.44
N LEU A 543 0.09 13.81 -11.88
CA LEU A 543 -0.11 14.80 -10.83
C LEU A 543 0.66 14.41 -9.56
N CYS A 544 0.63 13.13 -9.17
CA CYS A 544 1.43 12.64 -8.05
C CYS A 544 2.92 12.89 -8.25
N ALA A 545 3.46 12.60 -9.44
CA ALA A 545 4.88 12.79 -9.75
C ALA A 545 5.34 14.24 -9.61
N ILE A 546 4.50 15.21 -9.95
CA ILE A 546 4.83 16.64 -9.83
C ILE A 546 4.62 17.12 -8.40
N LEU A 547 3.57 16.65 -7.72
CA LEU A 547 3.37 17.03 -6.33
C LEU A 547 4.56 16.63 -5.46
N HIS A 548 5.27 15.56 -5.80
CA HIS A 548 6.54 15.21 -5.15
C HIS A 548 7.67 16.23 -5.33
N THR A 549 7.61 17.14 -6.31
CA THR A 549 8.66 18.12 -6.61
C THR A 549 8.30 19.55 -6.23
N VAL A 550 7.08 19.80 -5.75
CA VAL A 550 6.61 21.14 -5.40
C VAL A 550 7.02 21.51 -3.98
N GLU A 551 7.69 22.65 -3.83
CA GLU A 551 7.91 23.28 -2.52
C GLU A 551 6.72 24.17 -2.18
N ILE A 552 6.29 24.16 -0.93
CA ILE A 552 5.25 25.07 -0.45
C ILE A 552 5.79 25.87 0.72
N ASP A 553 5.76 27.19 0.59
CA ASP A 553 6.03 28.08 1.71
C ASP A 553 4.88 28.02 2.71
N THR A 554 5.23 27.69 3.95
CA THR A 554 4.28 27.57 5.06
C THR A 554 4.88 28.29 6.26
N GLN A 555 4.94 29.62 6.21
CA GLN A 555 5.38 30.38 7.38
C GLN A 555 4.33 30.30 8.49
N VAL A 556 4.78 30.07 9.72
CA VAL A 556 3.95 29.97 10.92
C VAL A 556 4.62 30.75 12.05
N SER A 557 3.83 31.43 12.88
CA SER A 557 4.35 32.17 14.04
C SER A 557 5.01 31.24 15.07
N ASP A 558 5.94 31.76 15.84
CA ASP A 558 6.68 30.99 16.87
C ASP A 558 5.74 30.35 17.91
N GLU A 559 4.66 31.02 18.28
CA GLU A 559 3.63 30.49 19.20
C GLU A 559 2.94 29.25 18.64
N LYS A 560 2.54 29.29 17.36
CA LYS A 560 1.93 28.14 16.68
C LYS A 560 2.95 27.02 16.45
N ARG A 561 4.23 27.37 16.26
CA ARG A 561 5.33 26.40 16.15
C ARG A 561 5.50 25.61 17.45
N ALA A 562 5.43 26.25 18.60
CA ALA A 562 5.49 25.59 19.90
C ALA A 562 4.30 24.65 20.12
N PHE A 563 3.09 25.08 19.76
CA PHE A 563 1.90 24.23 19.80
C PHE A 563 2.05 22.99 18.90
N TYR A 564 2.45 23.17 17.63
CA TYR A 564 2.63 22.05 16.71
C TYR A 564 3.75 21.09 17.11
N THR A 565 4.79 21.60 17.78
CA THR A 565 5.85 20.75 18.37
C THR A 565 5.25 19.84 19.44
N THR A 566 4.40 20.39 20.31
CA THR A 566 3.68 19.62 21.34
C THR A 566 2.71 18.62 20.71
N LEU A 567 2.00 19.02 19.65
CA LEU A 567 1.02 18.19 18.93
C LEU A 567 1.66 16.96 18.26
N ALA A 568 2.87 17.12 17.71
CA ALA A 568 3.61 16.03 17.10
C ALA A 568 4.22 15.05 18.13
N GLY A 569 4.29 15.47 19.40
CA GLY A 569 4.87 14.74 20.52
C GLY A 569 6.40 14.85 20.58
N ASP A 570 6.97 14.78 21.79
CA ASP A 570 8.42 14.74 22.06
C ASP A 570 9.05 13.39 21.65
N GLN A 571 8.75 12.90 20.45
CA GLN A 571 9.62 11.90 19.83
C GLN A 571 10.74 12.64 19.11
N GLU A 572 11.91 12.68 19.74
CA GLU A 572 13.17 12.69 19.01
C GLU A 572 13.17 11.47 18.07
N VAL A 573 12.60 11.61 16.89
CA VAL A 573 12.91 10.74 15.77
C VAL A 573 14.38 11.05 15.47
N LYS A 574 15.28 10.16 15.90
CA LYS A 574 16.70 10.24 15.57
C LYS A 574 16.83 10.56 14.08
N ILE A 575 17.30 11.76 13.79
CA ILE A 575 17.48 12.30 12.43
C ILE A 575 18.51 11.44 11.64
N GLU A 576 19.22 10.56 12.33
CA GLU A 576 20.28 9.67 11.81
C GLU A 576 19.82 8.43 11.02
N GLN A 577 18.62 8.43 10.43
CA GLN A 577 18.29 7.49 9.33
C GLN A 577 18.09 8.15 7.97
N VAL A 578 18.40 9.45 7.85
CA VAL A 578 18.68 10.07 6.55
C VAL A 578 20.13 9.74 6.19
N ALA A 579 20.39 8.47 5.87
CA ALA A 579 21.53 8.19 5.01
C ALA A 579 21.12 8.67 3.62
N GLU A 580 21.98 9.49 3.01
CA GLU A 580 21.89 9.85 1.60
C GLU A 580 21.56 8.61 0.77
N PRO A 581 20.73 8.71 -0.28
CA PRO A 581 20.62 7.62 -1.23
C PRO A 581 22.02 7.39 -1.81
N GLU A 582 22.68 6.29 -1.42
CA GLU A 582 23.81 5.79 -2.18
C GLU A 582 23.32 5.61 -3.63
N ASP A 583 23.89 6.41 -4.52
CA ASP A 583 23.73 6.30 -5.96
C ASP A 583 24.17 4.90 -6.41
N TYR A 584 23.22 3.98 -6.44
CA TYR A 584 23.38 2.74 -7.18
C TYR A 584 23.08 3.06 -8.64
N GLU A 585 24.14 3.28 -9.41
CA GLU A 585 24.12 3.20 -10.87
C GLU A 585 23.53 1.84 -11.28
N GLU A 586 22.27 1.84 -11.72
CA GLU A 586 21.73 0.75 -12.53
C GLU A 586 22.35 0.85 -13.92
N GLN A 587 23.47 0.14 -14.13
CA GLN A 587 23.93 -0.21 -15.47
C GLN A 587 22.85 -1.08 -16.14
N TYR A 588 21.99 -0.43 -16.92
CA TYR A 588 21.17 -1.12 -17.91
C TYR A 588 22.06 -1.44 -19.11
N ASP A 589 22.24 -2.74 -19.36
CA ASP A 589 22.72 -3.26 -20.65
C ASP A 589 21.84 -2.69 -21.77
N GLN A 590 22.37 -1.69 -22.46
CA GLN A 590 21.97 -1.36 -23.82
C GLN A 590 22.60 -2.42 -24.72
N ASN A 591 21.87 -3.48 -25.04
CA ASN A 591 22.15 -4.30 -26.21
C ASN A 591 20.89 -5.08 -26.58
N GLU A 592 20.19 -4.58 -27.59
CA GLU A 592 19.57 -5.32 -28.70
C GLU A 592 18.46 -4.44 -29.29
N TYR A 593 18.80 -3.71 -30.35
CA TYR A 593 18.09 -3.69 -31.64
C TYR A 593 18.72 -2.60 -32.50
N GLU A 594 19.89 -2.91 -33.06
CA GLU A 594 20.34 -2.27 -34.31
C GLU A 594 20.10 -3.25 -35.46
N GLN A 595 19.19 -2.82 -36.34
CA GLN A 595 19.21 -2.94 -37.79
C GLN A 595 19.97 -4.12 -38.41
N THR A 596 19.22 -5.01 -39.04
CA THR A 596 19.61 -5.51 -40.37
C THR A 596 18.41 -5.38 -41.30
N ALA A 597 18.50 -4.41 -42.22
CA ALA A 597 17.75 -4.41 -43.46
C ALA A 597 18.48 -5.33 -44.45
N SER A 598 17.77 -6.29 -45.04
CA SER A 598 18.00 -6.73 -46.41
C SER A 598 16.78 -7.49 -46.92
N ASP A 599 16.09 -6.85 -47.86
CA ASP A 599 15.40 -7.39 -49.03
C ASP A 599 15.06 -8.89 -49.05
N ASN A 600 13.77 -9.20 -49.04
CA ASN A 600 13.18 -9.94 -50.15
C ASN A 600 11.66 -9.79 -50.18
N GLU A 601 11.19 -9.39 -51.35
CA GLU A 601 9.81 -9.33 -51.78
C GLU A 601 9.13 -10.70 -51.65
N GLN A 602 7.90 -10.74 -51.11
CA GLN A 602 6.77 -11.36 -51.79
C GLN A 602 5.44 -11.00 -51.11
N SER A 603 4.65 -10.29 -51.89
CA SER A 603 3.21 -10.04 -51.80
C SER A 603 2.38 -11.14 -51.14
N PHE A 604 1.45 -10.75 -50.26
CA PHE A 604 0.04 -11.17 -50.37
C PHE A 604 -0.87 -10.15 -49.67
N LEU A 605 -1.66 -9.45 -50.49
CA LEU A 605 -2.86 -8.70 -50.12
C LEU A 605 -3.97 -9.69 -49.78
N ILE A 606 -4.82 -9.36 -48.80
CA ILE A 606 -6.30 -9.27 -48.97
C ILE A 606 -6.95 -8.66 -47.71
N LYS A 607 -7.55 -7.49 -47.97
CA LYS A 607 -8.81 -6.88 -47.52
C LYS A 607 -9.08 -6.56 -46.03
N GLN A 608 -9.21 -5.25 -45.84
CA GLN A 608 -10.11 -4.53 -44.94
C GLN A 608 -11.48 -5.20 -44.75
N GLU A 609 -11.95 -5.20 -43.51
CA GLU A 609 -13.30 -4.73 -43.17
C GLU A 609 -13.24 -4.04 -41.81
N ILE A 610 -13.65 -2.77 -41.83
CA ILE A 610 -13.83 -1.89 -40.68
C ILE A 610 -15.32 -1.94 -40.39
N GLU A 611 -15.72 -2.33 -39.19
CA GLU A 611 -16.99 -1.85 -38.62
C GLU A 611 -16.79 -1.38 -37.18
N HIS A 612 -17.22 -0.13 -37.00
CA HIS A 612 -17.40 0.62 -35.77
C HIS A 612 -18.35 -0.09 -34.81
N ILE A 613 -17.99 -0.15 -33.53
CA ILE A 613 -18.98 -0.06 -32.44
C ILE A 613 -18.38 0.80 -31.32
N ASP A 614 -18.90 2.02 -31.17
CA ASP A 614 -18.74 2.86 -29.98
C ASP A 614 -19.76 2.40 -28.91
N PRO A 615 -19.47 2.53 -27.61
CA PRO A 615 -20.24 1.93 -26.54
C PRO A 615 -21.18 2.96 -25.90
N LEU A 616 -22.47 2.63 -25.81
CA LEU A 616 -23.42 2.99 -24.74
C LEU A 616 -24.82 2.62 -25.22
N ASP A 617 -25.54 1.80 -24.45
CA ASP A 617 -26.82 2.24 -23.90
C ASP A 617 -27.33 1.29 -22.82
N THR A 618 -27.62 1.92 -21.68
CA THR A 618 -28.78 1.73 -20.81
C THR A 618 -29.63 0.47 -20.99
N ILE A 619 -29.83 -0.26 -19.89
CA ILE A 619 -31.13 -0.89 -19.64
C ILE A 619 -31.57 -0.51 -18.22
N THR A 620 -32.64 0.28 -18.24
CA THR A 620 -33.59 0.60 -17.18
C THR A 620 -34.24 -0.64 -16.58
N GLU A 621 -34.56 -0.56 -15.30
CA GLU A 621 -35.49 -1.46 -14.62
C GLU A 621 -36.86 -1.44 -15.30
N ASP A 622 -37.50 -2.61 -15.44
CA ASP A 622 -38.95 -2.69 -15.33
C ASP A 622 -39.38 -4.08 -14.84
N GLU A 623 -40.18 -4.07 -13.77
CA GLU A 623 -40.90 -5.22 -13.24
C GLU A 623 -42.08 -5.57 -14.15
N SER A 624 -42.29 -6.87 -14.43
CA SER A 624 -43.57 -7.56 -14.16
C SER A 624 -43.78 -8.82 -15.02
N THR A 625 -44.29 -9.85 -14.34
CA THR A 625 -45.13 -10.96 -14.85
C THR A 625 -44.52 -12.05 -15.74
N ARG A 626 -44.27 -13.25 -15.16
CA ARG A 626 -45.18 -14.43 -15.24
C ARG A 626 -44.57 -15.71 -14.66
N HIS A 627 -45.43 -16.44 -13.96
CA HIS A 627 -45.33 -17.83 -13.53
C HIS A 627 -44.86 -18.81 -14.63
N SER A 628 -44.06 -19.82 -14.27
CA SER A 628 -44.48 -21.23 -14.17
C SER A 628 -43.28 -22.21 -14.20
N SER A 629 -43.26 -23.09 -13.19
CA SER A 629 -42.80 -24.50 -13.15
C SER A 629 -41.69 -25.00 -14.10
N ILE A 630 -40.61 -25.50 -13.51
CA ILE A 630 -39.73 -26.51 -14.14
C ILE A 630 -39.65 -27.73 -13.23
N GLU A 631 -40.06 -28.87 -13.79
CA GLU A 631 -40.02 -30.22 -13.26
C GLU A 631 -38.59 -30.75 -13.15
N ILE A 632 -38.36 -31.58 -12.13
CA ILE A 632 -37.12 -32.31 -11.89
C ILE A 632 -37.23 -33.66 -12.59
N ASP A 633 -36.34 -33.96 -13.54
CA ASP A 633 -36.19 -35.30 -14.11
C ASP A 633 -35.06 -36.06 -13.39
N ILE A 634 -35.44 -37.24 -12.89
CA ILE A 634 -34.64 -38.18 -12.13
C ILE A 634 -34.42 -39.39 -13.04
N ASN A 635 -33.23 -39.56 -13.60
CA ASN A 635 -32.77 -40.88 -14.05
C ASN A 635 -31.26 -40.92 -14.28
N GLY A 636 -30.54 -41.67 -13.44
CA GLY A 636 -29.12 -41.93 -13.67
C GLY A 636 -28.32 -42.56 -12.54
N ILE A 637 -28.90 -43.43 -11.69
CA ILE A 637 -28.12 -44.21 -10.72
C ILE A 637 -28.48 -45.69 -10.84
N LYS A 638 -27.57 -46.49 -11.41
CA LYS A 638 -27.37 -47.93 -11.13
C LYS A 638 -26.12 -48.43 -11.85
N LYS A 639 -25.06 -48.77 -11.10
CA LYS A 639 -24.52 -50.14 -11.06
C LYS A 639 -23.31 -50.33 -10.13
N CYS A 640 -23.45 -51.40 -9.34
CA CYS A 640 -22.45 -52.35 -8.86
C CYS A 640 -21.72 -52.09 -7.53
N ILE A 641 -22.21 -52.83 -6.53
CA ILE A 641 -21.65 -53.13 -5.21
C ILE A 641 -21.09 -54.57 -5.22
N THR A 642 -19.98 -54.76 -4.51
CA THR A 642 -19.42 -55.98 -3.84
C THR A 642 -18.86 -57.17 -4.62
N LYS A 643 -17.64 -57.57 -4.22
CA LYS A 643 -17.38 -58.87 -3.56
C LYS A 643 -16.05 -58.84 -2.78
N MET A 644 -16.09 -59.22 -1.50
CA MET A 644 -14.96 -59.72 -0.71
C MET A 644 -15.29 -61.17 -0.27
N PRO A 645 -14.31 -62.04 -0.01
CA PRO A 645 -14.53 -63.47 0.23
C PRO A 645 -14.46 -63.85 1.71
N SER A 646 -15.11 -64.96 2.10
CA SER A 646 -14.77 -65.70 3.32
C SER A 646 -15.07 -67.20 3.21
N ARG A 647 -14.03 -67.99 3.56
CA ARG A 647 -14.01 -69.34 4.18
C ARG A 647 -14.85 -70.47 3.55
N HIS A 648 -14.16 -71.45 2.95
CA HIS A 648 -13.84 -72.73 3.58
C HIS A 648 -12.60 -73.35 2.93
#